data_AF-A0A2D6A7S0-F1
#
_entry.id   AF-A0A2D6A7S0-F1
#
_cell.length_a   1.000
_cell.length_b   1.000
_cell.length_c   1.000
_cell.angle_alpha   90.00
_cell.angle_beta   90.00
_cell.angle_gamma   90.00
#
_symmetry.space_group_name_H-M   'P 1'
#
loop_
_entity.id
_entity.type
_entity.pdbx_description
1 polymer ?
#
loop_
_entity_poly.entity_id
_entity_poly.type
_entity_poly.pdbx_seq_one_letter_code
_entity_poly.pdbx_strand_id
1 'polypeptide(L)'
;MGRLIRTHSGRNPGECGQVVSAALFSGLLVFGIFIEVLYLTEGVGPRVDLTEEKLYSLSPSTHRVLKRLSETRTMLFKVDSVDQADTKKPAKVTLTGAHGLATEAQVAVEFWARPGVGEPVKGMATMSDDTSFTVALDKAKISGRRHVQLAGREHGAQALLIEAYFSGKVPGQFQVDRKKMVDLLDEYDKIGGKWVDVLYLDPLSDTTVKERAERLGISEAPATVLEDDTIRQVMFWQGIRIRYGGDKQKVLPYVQGSAALESQLTPKIRELVIDRKPRVGLLIRPVGPPRGIIGRQPQQQPPGFNYCEQSIRDRYEVVRVELDKGQLLDEDLDVVVVVHPKDLTDWEKYQLDQHVMRGGNLIVWLEGSDYSVDQYYSFYKENFQVDKADAKLTFKQQLEAYGVAWTEKLVADMNPSSAVRAIKMSRSIGGQGGGARMIWIPYWFYARSADWSSVASQLSNDATIVKELAKTLKPGIDVKHPMFRGMSQLSFFWPTEVGLAKLKPGVEGQVLVYTSPLGLDAAPPATSDPDQVLMQLQQRLPGEKRRQPGLVVLTKGSFDSAFKGKDLPKRPLPETAKGDKKGGLLQDTQKKTDAQKNSDAQKNSDEQKKPAEKPQPKPPEILMPQLPGPQPGPAKPEVAKMPPRMDQSVGARVLVIGDASLIRDDFLTGPRPMMGLTRSIGGLNLFNNALDWMALDTDLVELRNSKQVDRSLEFIAPDPNGKETPEERRRRIGSKKQFLRWLNILAPMVLLMGFGCVLWSKRSAEKRGFLTSAGR
;
A
#
# COMPACT_ATOMS: atom_id res chain seq x y z
N MET A 1 -50.22 60.20 -81.26
CA MET A 1 -49.17 59.25 -81.70
C MET A 1 -48.42 58.80 -80.45
N GLY A 2 -48.10 57.52 -80.23
CA GLY A 2 -48.51 56.29 -80.91
C GLY A 2 -47.66 55.08 -80.49
N ARG A 3 -48.21 53.85 -80.67
CA ARG A 3 -47.52 52.54 -80.84
C ARG A 3 -46.53 52.04 -79.76
N LEU A 4 -46.38 50.73 -79.48
CA LEU A 4 -47.18 49.50 -79.65
C LEU A 4 -46.44 48.36 -78.88
N ILE A 5 -46.99 47.14 -78.85
CA ILE A 5 -46.38 45.83 -78.48
C ILE A 5 -46.73 45.32 -77.06
N ARG A 6 -46.67 43.99 -76.91
CA ARG A 6 -47.64 43.10 -76.23
C ARG A 6 -46.93 42.04 -75.38
N THR A 7 -47.64 41.45 -74.41
CA THR A 7 -47.38 40.12 -73.76
C THR A 7 -46.09 39.95 -72.92
N HIS A 8 -46.00 39.07 -71.89
CA HIS A 8 -46.82 37.91 -71.50
C HIS A 8 -46.94 37.73 -69.95
N SER A 9 -48.00 37.03 -69.55
CA SER A 9 -48.44 36.60 -68.20
C SER A 9 -47.41 35.94 -67.25
N GLY A 10 -47.57 36.17 -65.93
CA GLY A 10 -47.65 35.05 -64.96
C GLY A 10 -46.65 34.98 -63.79
N ARG A 11 -47.10 35.32 -62.57
CA ARG A 11 -46.55 34.80 -61.30
C ARG A 11 -47.64 34.76 -60.21
N ASN A 12 -47.85 33.59 -59.60
CA ASN A 12 -48.91 33.37 -58.61
C ASN A 12 -48.47 33.79 -57.19
N PRO A 13 -49.38 34.32 -56.34
CA PRO A 13 -49.06 34.71 -54.97
C PRO A 13 -48.90 33.53 -53.97
N GLY A 14 -49.05 32.28 -54.42
CA GLY A 14 -49.05 31.09 -53.56
C GLY A 14 -47.69 30.60 -53.06
N GLU A 15 -46.58 30.98 -53.71
CA GLU A 15 -45.25 30.41 -53.40
C GLU A 15 -44.65 30.95 -52.09
N CYS A 16 -45.00 32.17 -51.68
CA CYS A 16 -44.43 32.79 -50.47
C CYS A 16 -44.87 32.09 -49.18
N GLY A 17 -46.13 31.63 -49.12
CA GLY A 17 -46.68 30.95 -47.92
C GLY A 17 -46.07 29.57 -47.66
N GLN A 18 -45.78 28.80 -48.72
CA GLN A 18 -45.17 27.47 -48.57
C GLN A 18 -43.73 27.53 -48.07
N VAL A 19 -42.95 28.53 -48.50
CA VAL A 19 -41.55 28.68 -48.06
C VAL A 19 -41.47 29.02 -46.56
N VAL A 20 -42.34 29.90 -46.06
CA VAL A 20 -42.40 30.25 -44.63
C VAL A 20 -42.89 29.07 -43.78
N SER A 21 -43.89 28.32 -44.26
CA SER A 21 -44.37 27.10 -43.58
C SER A 21 -43.28 26.02 -43.51
N ALA A 22 -42.53 25.79 -44.59
CA ALA A 22 -41.43 24.82 -44.63
C ALA A 22 -40.26 25.22 -43.72
N ALA A 23 -39.95 26.51 -43.62
CA ALA A 23 -38.91 27.02 -42.72
C ALA A 23 -39.28 26.84 -41.24
N LEU A 24 -40.55 27.10 -40.86
CA LEU A 24 -41.05 26.85 -39.51
C LEU A 24 -41.03 25.35 -39.15
N PHE A 25 -41.43 24.49 -40.09
CA PHE A 25 -41.44 23.04 -39.87
C PHE A 25 -40.02 22.48 -39.72
N SER A 26 -39.06 22.96 -40.51
CA SER A 26 -37.66 22.56 -40.37
C SER A 26 -37.01 23.12 -39.09
N GLY A 27 -37.37 24.33 -38.65
CA GLY A 27 -36.98 24.87 -37.34
C GLY A 27 -37.48 24.04 -36.16
N LEU A 28 -38.76 23.66 -36.16
CA LEU A 28 -39.35 22.77 -35.15
C LEU A 28 -38.74 21.37 -35.17
N LEU A 29 -38.41 20.83 -36.34
CA LEU A 29 -37.78 19.51 -36.47
C LEU A 29 -36.33 19.52 -35.96
N VAL A 30 -35.56 20.59 -36.22
CA VAL A 30 -34.22 20.77 -35.63
C VAL A 30 -34.31 20.95 -34.11
N PHE A 31 -35.30 21.67 -33.59
CA PHE A 31 -35.52 21.82 -32.15
C PHE A 31 -35.95 20.51 -31.49
N GLY A 32 -36.80 19.73 -32.16
CA GLY A 32 -37.19 18.38 -31.74
C GLY A 32 -35.99 17.43 -31.67
N ILE A 33 -35.17 17.38 -32.72
CA ILE A 33 -33.91 16.61 -32.71
C ILE A 33 -32.94 17.12 -31.64
N PHE A 34 -32.90 18.42 -31.35
CA PHE A 34 -32.04 18.95 -30.28
C PHE A 34 -32.50 18.50 -28.89
N ILE A 35 -33.82 18.48 -28.62
CA ILE A 35 -34.38 17.92 -27.38
C ILE A 35 -34.19 16.40 -27.33
N GLU A 36 -34.38 15.68 -28.44
CA GLU A 36 -34.19 14.23 -28.51
C GLU A 36 -32.71 13.85 -28.34
N VAL A 37 -31.77 14.61 -28.89
CA VAL A 37 -30.33 14.46 -28.63
C VAL A 37 -29.99 14.76 -27.18
N LEU A 38 -30.56 15.81 -26.58
CA LEU A 38 -30.36 16.08 -25.14
C LEU A 38 -30.86 14.91 -24.29
N TYR A 39 -32.07 14.43 -24.55
CA TYR A 39 -32.69 13.29 -23.85
C TYR A 39 -31.91 11.97 -24.06
N LEU A 40 -31.42 11.71 -25.27
CA LEU A 40 -30.53 10.58 -25.56
C LEU A 40 -29.16 10.73 -24.87
N THR A 41 -28.64 11.96 -24.70
CA THR A 41 -27.40 12.19 -23.92
C THR A 41 -27.57 12.05 -22.41
N GLU A 42 -28.79 12.12 -21.87
CA GLU A 42 -29.05 11.73 -20.47
C GLU A 42 -28.88 10.20 -20.26
N GLY A 43 -29.07 9.40 -21.31
CA GLY A 43 -28.98 7.94 -21.26
C GLY A 43 -27.65 7.32 -21.70
N VAL A 44 -26.72 8.08 -22.30
CA VAL A 44 -25.47 7.55 -22.90
C VAL A 44 -24.24 8.08 -22.18
N GLY A 45 -23.67 7.26 -21.28
CA GLY A 45 -22.33 7.48 -20.73
C GLY A 45 -21.26 7.33 -21.83
N PRO A 46 -20.19 8.15 -21.82
CA PRO A 46 -19.50 8.59 -20.61
C PRO A 46 -19.39 10.12 -20.42
N ARG A 47 -19.27 10.56 -19.16
CA ARG A 47 -18.74 11.89 -18.83
C ARG A 47 -17.26 11.93 -19.21
N VAL A 48 -16.94 12.55 -20.35
CA VAL A 48 -15.54 12.72 -20.78
C VAL A 48 -14.94 13.90 -20.03
N ASP A 49 -14.10 13.62 -19.04
CA ASP A 49 -13.25 14.64 -18.42
C ASP A 49 -12.09 14.98 -19.36
N LEU A 50 -12.10 16.23 -19.85
CA LEU A 50 -11.11 16.80 -20.75
C LEU A 50 -10.06 17.66 -20.01
N THR A 51 -10.04 17.64 -18.68
CA THR A 51 -8.96 18.29 -17.92
C THR A 51 -7.67 17.47 -17.97
N GLU A 52 -6.53 18.16 -18.01
CA GLU A 52 -5.20 17.55 -18.18
C GLU A 52 -4.87 16.51 -17.09
N GLU A 53 -5.34 16.74 -15.86
CA GLU A 53 -5.16 15.83 -14.72
C GLU A 53 -6.39 14.95 -14.41
N LYS A 54 -7.47 15.01 -15.20
CA LYS A 54 -8.76 14.35 -14.91
C LYS A 54 -9.34 14.70 -13.52
N LEU A 55 -9.38 16.00 -13.21
CA LEU A 55 -9.78 16.56 -11.91
C LEU A 55 -11.19 16.15 -11.44
N TYR A 56 -12.07 15.78 -12.37
CA TYR A 56 -13.47 15.41 -12.13
C TYR A 56 -13.74 13.93 -12.44
N SER A 57 -12.70 13.10 -12.48
CA SER A 57 -12.80 11.65 -12.55
C SER A 57 -12.27 11.00 -11.27
N LEU A 58 -12.68 9.75 -10.99
CA LEU A 58 -12.05 8.91 -9.97
C LEU A 58 -10.65 8.51 -10.42
N SER A 59 -9.73 8.39 -9.46
CA SER A 59 -8.38 7.89 -9.75
C SER A 59 -8.41 6.46 -10.31
N PRO A 60 -7.39 6.06 -11.09
CA PRO A 60 -7.24 4.68 -11.55
C PRO A 60 -7.21 3.64 -10.42
N SER A 61 -6.75 4.02 -9.23
CA SER A 61 -6.79 3.17 -8.03
C SER A 61 -8.20 2.94 -7.51
N THR A 62 -9.02 4.00 -7.39
CA THR A 62 -10.41 3.84 -6.98
C THR A 62 -11.18 2.97 -7.98
N HIS A 63 -11.00 3.18 -9.29
CA HIS A 63 -11.55 2.30 -10.33
C HIS A 63 -11.22 0.80 -10.11
N ARG A 64 -9.97 0.48 -9.74
CA ARG A 64 -9.56 -0.92 -9.49
C ARG A 64 -10.14 -1.47 -8.19
N VAL A 65 -10.27 -0.66 -7.13
CA VAL A 65 -10.99 -1.04 -5.90
C VAL A 65 -12.45 -1.37 -6.18
N LEU A 66 -13.16 -0.52 -6.94
CA LEU A 66 -14.57 -0.74 -7.29
C LEU A 66 -14.76 -1.95 -8.21
N LYS A 67 -13.87 -2.18 -9.17
CA LYS A 67 -13.92 -3.39 -10.00
C LYS A 67 -13.78 -4.68 -9.21
N ARG A 68 -12.92 -4.76 -8.18
CA ARG A 68 -12.80 -6.00 -7.37
C ARG A 68 -14.07 -6.34 -6.58
N LEU A 69 -14.97 -5.39 -6.32
CA LEU A 69 -16.30 -5.65 -5.73
C LEU A 69 -17.12 -6.61 -6.61
N SER A 70 -16.94 -6.51 -7.93
CA SER A 70 -17.63 -7.35 -8.92
C SER A 70 -17.10 -8.78 -9.04
N GLU A 71 -16.04 -9.14 -8.30
CA GLU A 71 -15.27 -10.38 -8.50
C GLU A 71 -15.38 -11.40 -7.35
N THR A 72 -16.09 -11.08 -6.25
CA THR A 72 -16.13 -11.93 -5.04
C THR A 72 -17.55 -12.13 -4.50
N ARG A 73 -18.05 -13.37 -4.44
CA ARG A 73 -19.26 -13.76 -3.69
C ARG A 73 -18.98 -15.00 -2.86
N THR A 74 -19.51 -15.02 -1.63
CA THR A 74 -19.53 -16.18 -0.74
C THR A 74 -20.98 -16.45 -0.36
N MET A 75 -21.45 -17.69 -0.46
CA MET A 75 -22.83 -18.07 -0.14
C MET A 75 -22.92 -19.16 0.92
N LEU A 76 -23.89 -19.00 1.80
CA LEU A 76 -24.30 -20.01 2.77
C LEU A 76 -25.65 -20.56 2.33
N PHE A 77 -25.69 -21.86 2.02
CA PHE A 77 -26.93 -22.57 1.67
C PHE A 77 -27.32 -23.51 2.82
N LYS A 78 -28.63 -23.73 2.98
CA LYS A 78 -29.15 -24.74 3.88
C LYS A 78 -29.22 -26.07 3.12
N VAL A 79 -28.80 -27.17 3.76
CA VAL A 79 -28.97 -28.51 3.20
C VAL A 79 -30.36 -29.00 3.55
N ASP A 80 -31.19 -29.25 2.54
CA ASP A 80 -32.56 -29.75 2.75
C ASP A 80 -32.59 -31.27 2.87
N SER A 81 -31.78 -31.97 2.07
CA SER A 81 -31.56 -33.41 2.19
C SER A 81 -30.20 -33.85 1.65
N VAL A 82 -29.70 -34.97 2.18
CA VAL A 82 -28.64 -35.78 1.57
C VAL A 82 -29.26 -37.12 1.26
N ASP A 83 -29.34 -37.49 -0.02
CA ASP A 83 -29.94 -38.77 -0.40
C ASP A 83 -29.17 -39.93 0.20
N GLN A 84 -29.88 -40.95 0.69
CA GLN A 84 -29.29 -42.21 1.13
C GLN A 84 -28.87 -43.06 -0.08
N ALA A 85 -27.91 -42.57 -0.84
CA ALA A 85 -27.31 -43.30 -1.94
C ALA A 85 -26.42 -44.47 -1.43
N ASP A 86 -26.45 -45.54 -2.22
CA ASP A 86 -25.70 -46.77 -2.04
C ASP A 86 -24.18 -46.52 -1.92
N THR A 87 -23.48 -47.30 -1.11
CA THR A 87 -22.09 -47.07 -0.68
C THR A 87 -21.05 -47.15 -1.80
N LYS A 88 -21.46 -47.47 -3.02
CA LYS A 88 -20.63 -47.56 -4.23
C LYS A 88 -20.78 -46.39 -5.21
N LYS A 89 -21.57 -45.36 -4.89
CA LYS A 89 -21.81 -44.20 -5.76
C LYS A 89 -21.54 -42.86 -5.02
N PRO A 90 -21.15 -41.79 -5.73
CA PRO A 90 -20.98 -40.47 -5.13
C PRO A 90 -22.29 -39.94 -4.56
N ALA A 91 -22.22 -39.13 -3.50
CA ALA A 91 -23.40 -38.58 -2.86
C ALA A 91 -23.98 -37.40 -3.68
N LYS A 92 -25.29 -37.42 -3.95
CA LYS A 92 -26.02 -36.27 -4.50
C LYS A 92 -26.51 -35.41 -3.34
N VAL A 93 -26.34 -34.09 -3.45
CA VAL A 93 -26.76 -33.11 -2.44
C VAL A 93 -27.63 -32.06 -3.10
N THR A 94 -28.87 -31.93 -2.62
CA THR A 94 -29.87 -31.00 -3.16
C THR A 94 -29.93 -29.76 -2.27
N LEU A 95 -29.86 -28.57 -2.87
CA LEU A 95 -29.79 -27.29 -2.16
C LEU A 95 -30.83 -26.33 -2.73
N THR A 96 -31.86 -26.00 -1.95
CA THR A 96 -32.84 -25.00 -2.39
C THR A 96 -32.21 -23.61 -2.48
N GLY A 97 -32.42 -22.93 -3.61
CA GLY A 97 -31.99 -21.54 -3.82
C GLY A 97 -30.79 -21.33 -4.74
N ALA A 98 -30.26 -22.37 -5.39
CA ALA A 98 -29.10 -22.30 -6.29
C ALA A 98 -29.36 -21.66 -7.68
N HIS A 99 -30.51 -21.02 -7.90
CA HIS A 99 -30.91 -20.47 -9.20
C HIS A 99 -29.93 -19.42 -9.71
N GLY A 100 -29.49 -19.57 -10.97
CA GLY A 100 -28.61 -18.62 -11.65
C GLY A 100 -27.11 -18.88 -11.50
N LEU A 101 -26.71 -20.10 -11.12
CA LEU A 101 -25.33 -20.57 -11.26
C LEU A 101 -25.12 -21.20 -12.64
N ALA A 102 -24.02 -20.86 -13.33
CA ALA A 102 -23.69 -21.44 -14.62
C ALA A 102 -23.45 -22.96 -14.55
N THR A 103 -24.12 -23.73 -15.41
CA THR A 103 -24.16 -25.21 -15.39
C THR A 103 -22.82 -25.92 -15.59
N GLU A 104 -21.77 -25.22 -16.03
CA GLU A 104 -20.41 -25.74 -16.19
C GLU A 104 -19.49 -25.43 -14.99
N ALA A 105 -19.98 -24.75 -13.94
CA ALA A 105 -19.16 -24.33 -12.81
C ALA A 105 -18.75 -25.50 -11.90
N GLN A 106 -17.43 -25.68 -11.74
CA GLN A 106 -16.88 -26.46 -10.62
C GLN A 106 -16.88 -25.60 -9.35
N VAL A 107 -17.52 -26.08 -8.29
CA VAL A 107 -17.70 -25.34 -7.04
C VAL A 107 -16.95 -26.03 -5.91
N ALA A 108 -16.14 -25.29 -5.15
CA ALA A 108 -15.49 -25.82 -3.95
C ALA A 108 -16.52 -25.88 -2.79
N VAL A 109 -16.52 -26.98 -2.05
CA VAL A 109 -17.54 -27.26 -1.02
C VAL A 109 -16.89 -27.66 0.29
N GLU A 110 -17.36 -27.07 1.39
CA GLU A 110 -16.93 -27.37 2.74
C GLU A 110 -18.08 -27.93 3.59
N PHE A 111 -17.90 -29.15 4.12
CA PHE A 111 -18.89 -29.82 4.97
C PHE A 111 -18.54 -29.63 6.44
N TRP A 112 -19.48 -29.09 7.22
CA TRP A 112 -19.32 -28.68 8.62
C TRP A 112 -20.25 -29.45 9.57
N ALA A 113 -19.75 -29.80 10.77
CA ALA A 113 -20.58 -30.37 11.83
C ALA A 113 -21.55 -29.30 12.39
N ARG A 114 -20.97 -28.14 12.75
CA ARG A 114 -21.65 -26.87 12.99
C ARG A 114 -20.87 -25.77 12.25
N PRO A 115 -21.51 -24.70 11.73
CA PRO A 115 -20.81 -23.66 10.99
C PRO A 115 -19.70 -23.03 11.86
N GLY A 116 -18.50 -22.89 11.30
CA GLY A 116 -17.35 -22.29 11.98
C GLY A 116 -16.74 -23.08 13.14
N VAL A 117 -17.12 -24.35 13.36
CA VAL A 117 -16.61 -25.17 14.47
C VAL A 117 -16.03 -26.50 13.97
N GLY A 118 -14.72 -26.68 14.17
CA GLY A 118 -13.92 -27.85 13.75
C GLY A 118 -13.35 -27.72 12.33
N GLU A 119 -12.61 -28.72 11.85
CA GLU A 119 -12.16 -28.72 10.45
C GLU A 119 -13.28 -29.17 9.49
N PRO A 120 -13.50 -28.44 8.37
CA PRO A 120 -14.42 -28.87 7.33
C PRO A 120 -13.81 -29.98 6.46
N VAL A 121 -14.65 -30.88 5.96
CA VAL A 121 -14.25 -31.75 4.84
C VAL A 121 -14.47 -31.00 3.55
N LYS A 122 -13.40 -30.80 2.78
CA LYS A 122 -13.42 -30.10 1.49
C LYS A 122 -13.62 -31.07 0.34
N GLY A 123 -14.36 -30.67 -0.68
CA GLY A 123 -14.56 -31.42 -1.93
C GLY A 123 -14.89 -30.49 -3.10
N MET A 124 -14.84 -31.02 -4.32
CA MET A 124 -15.27 -30.32 -5.52
C MET A 124 -16.64 -30.86 -5.95
N ALA A 125 -17.56 -29.95 -6.22
CA ALA A 125 -18.88 -30.23 -6.77
C ALA A 125 -18.93 -29.93 -8.26
N THR A 126 -19.70 -30.73 -8.98
CA THR A 126 -20.20 -30.42 -10.33
C THR A 126 -21.72 -30.32 -10.28
N MET A 127 -22.30 -29.39 -11.05
CA MET A 127 -23.75 -29.30 -11.19
C MET A 127 -24.31 -30.57 -11.84
N SER A 128 -25.41 -31.07 -11.28
CA SER A 128 -26.20 -32.15 -11.90
C SER A 128 -27.37 -31.60 -12.70
N ASP A 129 -27.86 -30.41 -12.33
CA ASP A 129 -28.96 -29.65 -12.91
C ASP A 129 -28.97 -28.25 -12.25
N ASP A 130 -29.82 -27.33 -12.72
CA ASP A 130 -29.93 -25.93 -12.28
C ASP A 130 -30.20 -25.71 -10.77
N THR A 131 -30.42 -26.79 -10.00
CA THR A 131 -30.80 -26.75 -8.58
C THR A 131 -30.04 -27.73 -7.68
N SER A 132 -29.19 -28.60 -8.23
CA SER A 132 -28.50 -29.62 -7.43
C SER A 132 -27.08 -29.93 -7.89
N PHE A 133 -26.27 -30.35 -6.93
CA PHE A 133 -24.84 -30.64 -7.12
C PHE A 133 -24.54 -32.09 -6.75
N THR A 134 -23.59 -32.70 -7.46
CA THR A 134 -23.03 -34.00 -7.08
C THR A 134 -21.61 -33.82 -6.56
N VAL A 135 -21.29 -34.48 -5.44
CA VAL A 135 -19.97 -34.38 -4.81
C VAL A 135 -19.40 -35.78 -4.59
N ALA A 136 -18.23 -36.04 -5.19
CA ALA A 136 -17.50 -37.29 -5.00
C ALA A 136 -16.66 -37.24 -3.71
N LEU A 137 -17.26 -37.63 -2.58
CA LEU A 137 -16.60 -37.71 -1.27
C LEU A 137 -16.88 -39.04 -0.55
N ASP A 138 -15.95 -39.39 0.34
CA ASP A 138 -16.03 -40.58 1.20
C ASP A 138 -17.12 -40.43 2.28
N LYS A 139 -18.09 -41.34 2.26
CA LYS A 139 -19.26 -41.40 3.17
C LYS A 139 -18.86 -41.42 4.65
N ALA A 140 -17.74 -42.06 5.00
CA ALA A 140 -17.26 -42.12 6.39
C ALA A 140 -16.87 -40.73 6.91
N LYS A 141 -16.39 -39.84 6.02
CA LYS A 141 -15.94 -38.49 6.38
C LYS A 141 -17.08 -37.49 6.52
N ILE A 142 -18.23 -37.69 5.88
CA ILE A 142 -19.38 -36.77 5.95
C ILE A 142 -20.45 -37.16 6.98
N SER A 143 -20.41 -38.39 7.50
CA SER A 143 -21.35 -38.88 8.51
C SER A 143 -21.45 -37.95 9.73
N GLY A 144 -22.68 -37.55 10.10
CA GLY A 144 -22.95 -36.67 11.24
C GLY A 144 -22.82 -35.16 10.97
N ARG A 145 -22.29 -34.73 9.82
CA ARG A 145 -22.26 -33.31 9.42
C ARG A 145 -23.60 -32.90 8.80
N ARG A 146 -24.11 -31.71 9.16
CA ARG A 146 -25.44 -31.20 8.75
C ARG A 146 -25.42 -29.85 8.04
N HIS A 147 -24.24 -29.25 7.89
CA HIS A 147 -24.06 -27.92 7.32
C HIS A 147 -23.09 -28.00 6.15
N VAL A 148 -23.38 -27.29 5.06
CA VAL A 148 -22.55 -27.23 3.86
C VAL A 148 -22.37 -25.76 3.47
N GLN A 149 -21.14 -25.40 3.14
CA GLN A 149 -20.77 -24.08 2.67
C GLN A 149 -20.20 -24.22 1.25
N LEU A 150 -20.83 -23.54 0.29
CA LEU A 150 -20.36 -23.50 -1.10
C LEU A 150 -19.45 -22.28 -1.28
N ALA A 151 -18.16 -22.53 -1.50
CA ALA A 151 -17.23 -21.55 -2.04
C ALA A 151 -17.33 -21.56 -3.58
N GLY A 152 -18.44 -21.00 -4.09
CA GLY A 152 -18.73 -20.86 -5.52
C GLY A 152 -18.91 -19.40 -5.91
N ARG A 153 -18.13 -18.94 -6.90
CA ARG A 153 -18.22 -17.59 -7.48
C ARG A 153 -19.41 -17.49 -8.44
N GLU A 154 -20.52 -16.93 -7.96
CA GLU A 154 -21.44 -16.11 -8.77
C GLU A 154 -22.35 -15.32 -7.84
N HIS A 155 -23.09 -14.30 -8.30
CA HIS A 155 -23.06 -13.00 -7.61
C HIS A 155 -24.43 -12.35 -7.20
N GLY A 156 -24.47 -11.61 -6.07
CA GLY A 156 -25.66 -10.90 -5.54
C GLY A 156 -25.84 -10.95 -4.00
N ALA A 157 -26.29 -9.86 -3.37
CA ALA A 157 -26.30 -9.63 -1.90
C ALA A 157 -24.96 -9.23 -1.23
N GLN A 158 -24.02 -8.67 -2.00
CA GLN A 158 -22.90 -7.87 -1.48
C GLN A 158 -22.72 -6.57 -2.27
N ALA A 159 -23.78 -5.76 -2.37
CA ALA A 159 -23.65 -4.38 -2.84
C ALA A 159 -23.02 -3.50 -1.74
N LEU A 160 -22.17 -2.56 -2.16
CA LEU A 160 -21.63 -1.48 -1.34
C LEU A 160 -22.65 -0.33 -1.35
N LEU A 161 -23.26 -0.04 -0.20
CA LEU A 161 -24.19 1.09 -0.08
C LEU A 161 -23.47 2.30 0.54
N ILE A 162 -23.45 3.42 -0.17
CA ILE A 162 -22.88 4.69 0.28
C ILE A 162 -24.04 5.65 0.57
N GLU A 163 -24.32 5.89 1.84
CA GLU A 163 -25.35 6.83 2.29
C GLU A 163 -24.72 8.20 2.58
N ALA A 164 -24.97 9.18 1.70
CA ALA A 164 -24.51 10.55 1.85
C ALA A 164 -25.54 11.40 2.61
N TYR A 165 -25.26 11.69 3.88
CA TYR A 165 -26.09 12.54 4.75
C TYR A 165 -25.76 14.01 4.48
N PHE A 166 -26.29 14.51 3.37
CA PHE A 166 -26.01 15.83 2.80
C PHE A 166 -27.25 16.71 2.90
N SER A 167 -27.15 17.85 3.58
CA SER A 167 -28.26 18.80 3.62
C SER A 167 -28.51 19.43 2.24
N GLY A 168 -29.78 19.55 1.83
CA GLY A 168 -30.17 20.18 0.58
C GLY A 168 -29.95 21.70 0.58
N LYS A 169 -30.06 22.33 1.75
CA LYS A 169 -29.62 23.72 1.97
C LYS A 169 -28.16 23.74 2.43
N VAL A 170 -27.36 24.54 1.73
CA VAL A 170 -25.93 24.76 1.95
C VAL A 170 -25.58 26.21 1.59
N PRO A 171 -24.77 26.93 2.38
CA PRO A 171 -24.37 28.30 2.08
C PRO A 171 -23.65 28.44 0.73
N GLY A 172 -23.81 29.59 0.07
CA GLY A 172 -23.35 29.84 -1.31
C GLY A 172 -21.89 29.43 -1.58
N GLN A 173 -20.97 29.74 -0.65
CA GLN A 173 -19.55 29.38 -0.77
C GLN A 173 -19.28 27.86 -0.86
N PHE A 174 -20.15 27.04 -0.28
CA PHE A 174 -20.03 25.58 -0.27
C PHE A 174 -20.87 24.88 -1.35
N GLN A 175 -21.76 25.58 -2.06
CA GLN A 175 -22.62 24.97 -3.09
C GLN A 175 -21.82 24.40 -4.26
N VAL A 176 -20.74 25.08 -4.67
CA VAL A 176 -19.86 24.62 -5.75
C VAL A 176 -19.19 23.30 -5.37
N ASP A 177 -18.64 23.19 -4.15
CA ASP A 177 -18.00 21.96 -3.68
C ASP A 177 -19.01 20.86 -3.36
N ARG A 178 -20.20 21.19 -2.85
CA ARG A 178 -21.32 20.23 -2.72
C ARG A 178 -21.61 19.57 -4.05
N LYS A 179 -21.75 20.35 -5.13
CA LYS A 179 -22.00 19.79 -6.47
C LYS A 179 -20.86 18.87 -6.90
N LYS A 180 -19.59 19.29 -6.75
CA LYS A 180 -18.44 18.43 -7.06
C LYS A 180 -18.40 17.13 -6.24
N MET A 181 -18.89 17.13 -5.00
CA MET A 181 -18.97 15.91 -4.17
C MET A 181 -20.06 14.96 -4.67
N VAL A 182 -21.24 15.47 -5.01
CA VAL A 182 -22.33 14.69 -5.63
C VAL A 182 -21.87 14.11 -6.96
N ASP A 183 -21.33 14.97 -7.85
CA ASP A 183 -20.74 14.58 -9.13
C ASP A 183 -19.73 13.40 -9.01
N LEU A 184 -18.93 13.39 -7.94
CA LEU A 184 -17.92 12.36 -7.69
C LEU A 184 -18.52 11.08 -7.11
N LEU A 185 -19.48 11.19 -6.18
CA LEU A 185 -20.21 10.04 -5.64
C LEU A 185 -21.02 9.33 -6.73
N ASP A 186 -21.71 10.08 -7.59
CA ASP A 186 -22.39 9.53 -8.77
C ASP A 186 -21.44 8.78 -9.72
N GLU A 187 -20.13 9.07 -9.67
CA GLU A 187 -19.11 8.34 -10.41
C GLU A 187 -18.76 6.99 -9.75
N TYR A 188 -18.78 6.90 -8.41
CA TYR A 188 -18.65 5.61 -7.70
C TYR A 188 -19.80 4.67 -8.07
N ASP A 189 -21.03 5.20 -8.10
CA ASP A 189 -22.25 4.50 -8.53
C ASP A 189 -22.10 3.98 -9.96
N LYS A 190 -21.78 4.87 -10.91
CA LYS A 190 -21.61 4.53 -12.34
C LYS A 190 -20.47 3.54 -12.62
N ILE A 191 -19.34 3.64 -11.93
CA ILE A 191 -18.18 2.75 -12.12
C ILE A 191 -18.38 1.41 -11.42
N GLY A 192 -19.00 1.40 -10.24
CA GLY A 192 -19.37 0.18 -9.52
C GLY A 192 -20.50 -0.59 -10.19
N GLY A 193 -21.40 0.11 -10.89
CA GLY A 193 -22.61 -0.45 -11.47
C GLY A 193 -23.44 -1.15 -10.40
N LYS A 194 -23.96 -2.35 -10.69
CA LYS A 194 -24.75 -3.18 -9.76
C LYS A 194 -24.07 -3.60 -8.44
N TRP A 195 -22.86 -3.12 -8.16
CA TRP A 195 -22.08 -3.39 -6.94
C TRP A 195 -21.94 -2.19 -6.01
N VAL A 196 -22.34 -1.00 -6.44
CA VAL A 196 -22.25 0.23 -5.65
C VAL A 196 -23.54 1.01 -5.85
N ASP A 197 -24.26 1.25 -4.75
CA ASP A 197 -25.44 2.13 -4.74
C ASP A 197 -25.10 3.38 -3.92
N VAL A 198 -25.40 4.58 -4.45
CA VAL A 198 -25.31 5.84 -3.70
C VAL A 198 -26.70 6.36 -3.33
N LEU A 199 -26.93 6.56 -2.03
CA LEU A 199 -28.18 7.11 -1.50
C LEU A 199 -27.94 8.47 -0.86
N TYR A 200 -28.59 9.51 -1.37
CA TYR A 200 -28.59 10.84 -0.77
C TYR A 200 -29.72 10.98 0.25
N LEU A 201 -29.39 11.46 1.45
CA LEU A 201 -30.30 11.64 2.57
C LEU A 201 -30.12 13.06 3.12
N ASP A 202 -31.21 13.81 3.31
CA ASP A 202 -31.18 15.18 3.84
C ASP A 202 -31.69 15.25 5.30
N PRO A 203 -30.80 15.43 6.30
CA PRO A 203 -31.16 15.55 7.70
C PRO A 203 -31.95 16.82 8.06
N LEU A 204 -32.05 17.81 7.17
CA LEU A 204 -32.85 19.02 7.40
C LEU A 204 -34.30 18.88 6.93
N SER A 205 -34.61 17.92 6.07
CA SER A 205 -35.98 17.68 5.58
C SER A 205 -36.72 16.57 6.32
N ASP A 206 -36.01 15.64 6.95
CA ASP A 206 -36.58 14.46 7.62
C ASP A 206 -35.95 14.25 9.01
N THR A 207 -36.77 14.30 10.06
CA THR A 207 -36.35 14.11 11.45
C THR A 207 -35.84 12.69 11.72
N THR A 208 -36.37 11.67 11.04
CA THR A 208 -35.93 10.28 11.19
C THR A 208 -34.55 10.05 10.57
N VAL A 209 -34.26 10.76 9.47
CA VAL A 209 -32.93 10.82 8.85
C VAL A 209 -31.95 11.55 9.79
N LYS A 210 -32.36 12.66 10.40
CA LYS A 210 -31.56 13.38 11.40
C LYS A 210 -31.18 12.50 12.60
N GLU A 211 -32.16 11.91 13.28
CA GLU A 211 -31.91 11.02 14.42
C GLU A 211 -31.06 9.79 14.05
N ARG A 212 -31.16 9.31 12.80
CA ARG A 212 -30.29 8.23 12.30
C ARG A 212 -28.86 8.72 12.12
N ALA A 213 -28.66 9.90 11.53
CA ALA A 213 -27.35 10.48 11.31
C ALA A 213 -26.62 10.76 12.64
N GLU A 214 -27.32 11.38 13.60
CA GLU A 214 -26.81 11.66 14.96
C GLU A 214 -26.36 10.38 15.69
N ARG A 215 -27.17 9.32 15.64
CA ARG A 215 -26.82 8.00 16.22
C ARG A 215 -25.62 7.33 15.54
N LEU A 216 -25.32 7.67 14.30
CA LEU A 216 -24.14 7.20 13.57
C LEU A 216 -22.88 8.02 13.87
N GLY A 217 -22.97 9.06 14.70
CA GLY A 217 -21.88 10.00 14.95
C GLY A 217 -21.61 10.95 13.79
N ILE A 218 -22.59 11.11 12.89
CA ILE A 218 -22.62 12.21 11.92
C ILE A 218 -23.31 13.39 12.61
N SER A 219 -22.74 14.58 12.50
CA SER A 219 -23.27 15.78 13.15
C SER A 219 -23.35 16.95 12.16
N GLU A 220 -24.13 17.96 12.50
CA GLU A 220 -24.12 19.23 11.78
C GLU A 220 -22.81 19.99 11.96
N ALA A 221 -22.38 20.69 10.92
CA ALA A 221 -21.19 21.53 10.91
C ALA A 221 -21.59 23.02 10.77
N PRO A 222 -20.97 23.93 11.55
CA PRO A 222 -21.20 25.35 11.41
C PRO A 222 -20.47 25.92 10.19
N ALA A 223 -21.20 26.63 9.34
CA ALA A 223 -20.66 27.48 8.29
C ALA A 223 -20.89 28.95 8.63
N THR A 224 -19.82 29.74 8.69
CA THR A 224 -19.94 31.20 8.72
C THR A 224 -20.27 31.71 7.33
N VAL A 225 -21.36 32.47 7.22
CA VAL A 225 -21.86 33.09 5.99
C VAL A 225 -21.89 34.60 6.20
N LEU A 226 -21.37 35.35 5.23
CA LEU A 226 -21.57 36.80 5.13
C LEU A 226 -22.71 37.04 4.13
N GLU A 227 -23.87 37.44 4.64
CA GLU A 227 -25.09 37.68 3.85
C GLU A 227 -25.66 39.04 4.29
N ASP A 228 -25.80 39.96 3.32
CA ASP A 228 -26.23 41.36 3.52
C ASP A 228 -25.51 42.08 4.68
N ASP A 229 -24.17 42.07 4.66
CA ASP A 229 -23.28 42.58 5.71
C ASP A 229 -23.46 41.97 7.12
N THR A 230 -24.34 40.96 7.27
CA THR A 230 -24.52 40.22 8.52
C THR A 230 -23.74 38.90 8.52
N ILE A 231 -22.97 38.67 9.58
CA ILE A 231 -22.30 37.39 9.82
C ILE A 231 -23.31 36.45 10.48
N ARG A 232 -23.69 35.38 9.79
CA ARG A 232 -24.60 34.34 10.29
C ARG A 232 -23.89 32.98 10.32
N GLN A 233 -24.10 32.22 11.39
CA GLN A 233 -23.74 30.81 11.40
C GLN A 233 -24.91 29.99 10.87
N VAL A 234 -24.68 29.20 9.81
CA VAL A 234 -25.64 28.27 9.23
C VAL A 234 -25.13 26.86 9.47
N MET A 235 -25.93 26.04 10.15
CA MET A 235 -25.63 24.62 10.33
C MET A 235 -25.99 23.83 9.06
N PHE A 236 -25.14 22.90 8.65
CA PHE A 236 -25.37 22.06 7.47
C PHE A 236 -24.75 20.66 7.65
N TRP A 237 -25.19 19.68 6.86
CA TRP A 237 -24.79 18.28 7.01
C TRP A 237 -23.93 17.81 5.82
N GLN A 238 -22.82 17.11 6.09
CA GLN A 238 -21.87 16.66 5.07
C GLN A 238 -21.13 15.37 5.49
N GLY A 239 -21.86 14.40 6.04
CA GLY A 239 -21.32 13.09 6.44
C GLY A 239 -21.64 11.99 5.44
N ILE A 240 -20.94 10.86 5.56
CA ILE A 240 -21.15 9.66 4.73
C ILE A 240 -21.10 8.41 5.60
N ARG A 241 -22.07 7.50 5.46
CA ARG A 241 -21.98 6.12 5.93
C ARG A 241 -21.72 5.19 4.75
N ILE A 242 -20.86 4.21 4.96
CA ILE A 242 -20.52 3.17 3.99
C ILE A 242 -20.92 1.83 4.60
N ARG A 243 -21.67 1.00 3.88
CA ARG A 243 -22.09 -0.33 4.31
C ARG A 243 -21.68 -1.38 3.28
N TYR A 244 -21.26 -2.55 3.74
CA TYR A 244 -20.88 -3.68 2.88
C TYR A 244 -21.27 -5.01 3.54
N GLY A 245 -21.81 -5.95 2.76
CA GLY A 245 -22.15 -7.29 3.27
C GLY A 245 -23.15 -7.30 4.43
N GLY A 246 -24.09 -6.36 4.48
CA GLY A 246 -25.11 -6.24 5.53
C GLY A 246 -24.61 -5.59 6.82
N ASP A 247 -23.64 -6.24 7.47
CA ASP A 247 -23.23 -5.97 8.86
C ASP A 247 -22.01 -5.05 8.98
N LYS A 248 -21.10 -5.06 7.99
CA LYS A 248 -19.90 -4.22 8.04
C LYS A 248 -20.27 -2.77 7.69
N GLN A 249 -19.93 -1.80 8.55
CA GLN A 249 -20.11 -0.37 8.27
C GLN A 249 -18.93 0.50 8.72
N LYS A 250 -18.72 1.62 8.02
CA LYS A 250 -17.80 2.71 8.39
C LYS A 250 -18.54 4.03 8.23
N VAL A 251 -18.15 5.03 9.01
CA VAL A 251 -18.72 6.38 8.95
C VAL A 251 -17.59 7.39 8.77
N LEU A 252 -17.82 8.37 7.90
CA LEU A 252 -17.10 9.63 7.80
C LEU A 252 -18.02 10.70 8.43
N PRO A 253 -17.79 11.14 9.68
CA PRO A 253 -18.64 12.11 10.36
C PRO A 253 -18.81 13.42 9.60
N TYR A 254 -17.76 13.86 8.91
CA TYR A 254 -17.74 15.06 8.08
C TYR A 254 -16.67 14.91 6.99
N VAL A 255 -17.00 15.27 5.75
CA VAL A 255 -16.08 15.25 4.62
C VAL A 255 -15.69 16.67 4.22
N GLN A 256 -14.39 16.96 4.20
CA GLN A 256 -13.84 18.30 3.94
C GLN A 256 -13.80 18.63 2.43
N GLY A 257 -14.98 18.79 1.83
CA GLY A 257 -15.15 19.17 0.43
C GLY A 257 -14.75 18.09 -0.59
N SER A 258 -14.85 18.45 -1.87
CA SER A 258 -14.66 17.51 -3.00
C SER A 258 -13.23 16.98 -3.14
N ALA A 259 -12.23 17.78 -2.81
CA ALA A 259 -10.81 17.42 -2.95
C ALA A 259 -10.37 16.30 -1.98
N ALA A 260 -10.99 16.20 -0.80
CA ALA A 260 -10.67 15.20 0.22
C ALA A 260 -11.59 13.97 0.19
N LEU A 261 -12.72 14.02 -0.54
CA LEU A 261 -13.73 12.97 -0.56
C LEU A 261 -13.14 11.61 -0.95
N GLU A 262 -12.41 11.52 -2.07
CA GLU A 262 -11.87 10.25 -2.57
C GLU A 262 -10.79 9.65 -1.64
N SER A 263 -9.90 10.48 -1.10
CA SER A 263 -8.83 10.03 -0.19
C SER A 263 -9.34 9.63 1.20
N GLN A 264 -10.55 10.07 1.59
CA GLN A 264 -11.25 9.60 2.79
C GLN A 264 -12.14 8.38 2.52
N LEU A 265 -12.83 8.34 1.39
CA LEU A 265 -13.85 7.35 1.05
C LEU A 265 -13.26 6.02 0.55
N THR A 266 -12.40 6.04 -0.47
CA THR A 266 -11.88 4.79 -1.07
C THR A 266 -11.13 3.89 -0.07
N PRO A 267 -10.28 4.41 0.85
CA PRO A 267 -9.66 3.56 1.87
C PRO A 267 -10.68 2.92 2.81
N LYS A 268 -11.76 3.62 3.18
CA LYS A 268 -12.81 3.08 4.05
C LYS A 268 -13.67 2.02 3.37
N ILE A 269 -13.91 2.16 2.07
CA ILE A 269 -14.51 1.10 1.24
C ILE A 269 -13.59 -0.14 1.26
N ARG A 270 -12.29 0.02 1.00
CA ARG A 270 -11.35 -1.10 1.00
C ARG A 270 -11.20 -1.77 2.37
N GLU A 271 -11.23 -1.01 3.47
CA GLU A 271 -11.27 -1.55 4.85
C GLU A 271 -12.49 -2.45 5.11
N LEU A 272 -13.63 -2.20 4.46
CA LEU A 272 -14.85 -3.01 4.61
C LEU A 272 -14.85 -4.26 3.75
N VAL A 273 -14.27 -4.15 2.55
CA VAL A 273 -14.30 -5.18 1.51
C VAL A 273 -13.26 -6.27 1.76
N ILE A 274 -12.14 -5.93 2.40
CA ILE A 274 -11.14 -6.92 2.81
C ILE A 274 -11.70 -7.76 3.96
N ASP A 275 -11.69 -9.09 3.82
CA ASP A 275 -12.23 -10.02 4.82
C ASP A 275 -11.27 -10.34 5.97
N ARG A 276 -9.95 -10.24 5.75
CA ARG A 276 -8.93 -10.37 6.80
C ARG A 276 -7.85 -9.31 6.64
N LYS A 277 -7.33 -8.73 7.74
CA LYS A 277 -6.09 -7.94 7.65
C LYS A 277 -4.99 -8.85 7.07
N PRO A 278 -4.14 -8.38 6.15
CA PRO A 278 -3.02 -9.19 5.68
C PRO A 278 -2.09 -9.50 6.85
N ARG A 279 -1.61 -10.74 6.92
CA ARG A 279 -0.76 -11.24 7.99
C ARG A 279 0.71 -11.05 7.59
N VAL A 280 1.48 -10.42 8.46
CA VAL A 280 2.86 -10.02 8.19
C VAL A 280 3.79 -10.62 9.25
N GLY A 281 4.64 -11.54 8.84
CA GLY A 281 5.69 -12.11 9.67
C GLY A 281 6.89 -11.17 9.78
N LEU A 282 7.27 -10.74 10.97
CA LEU A 282 8.46 -9.95 11.22
C LEU A 282 9.56 -10.80 11.85
N LEU A 283 10.65 -11.02 11.11
CA LEU A 283 11.90 -11.60 11.59
C LEU A 283 12.92 -10.48 11.75
N ILE A 284 13.07 -9.97 12.98
CA ILE A 284 13.96 -8.84 13.30
C ILE A 284 15.06 -9.35 14.23
N ARG A 285 16.33 -9.22 13.85
CA ARG A 285 17.45 -9.46 14.77
C ARG A 285 17.80 -8.18 15.54
N PRO A 286 18.18 -8.28 16.84
CA PRO A 286 18.55 -7.13 17.64
C PRO A 286 19.92 -6.58 17.21
N VAL A 287 20.04 -5.26 17.20
CA VAL A 287 21.31 -4.55 17.00
C VAL A 287 22.03 -4.41 18.35
N GLY A 288 23.37 -4.35 18.33
CA GLY A 288 24.16 -4.17 19.54
C GLY A 288 23.98 -2.80 20.19
N PRO A 289 24.31 -2.64 21.49
CA PRO A 289 24.40 -1.32 22.10
C PRO A 289 25.53 -0.50 21.43
N PRO A 290 25.34 0.80 21.14
CA PRO A 290 26.35 1.61 20.45
C PRO A 290 27.67 1.69 21.23
N ARG A 291 28.79 1.40 20.56
CA ARG A 291 30.12 1.54 21.15
C ARG A 291 30.58 3.01 21.14
N GLY A 292 31.48 3.36 22.07
CA GLY A 292 32.17 4.65 22.08
C GLY A 292 31.47 5.84 22.75
N ILE A 293 30.25 5.68 23.29
CA ILE A 293 29.58 6.78 24.02
C ILE A 293 30.12 6.88 25.46
N ILE A 294 31.12 7.75 25.66
CA ILE A 294 31.67 8.07 26.98
C ILE A 294 30.62 8.85 27.79
N GLY A 295 30.34 8.41 29.03
CA GLY A 295 29.56 9.17 30.01
C GLY A 295 28.04 8.92 30.04
N ARG A 296 27.48 8.02 29.22
CA ARG A 296 26.12 7.52 29.43
C ARG A 296 26.12 6.24 30.28
N GLN A 297 25.20 6.17 31.23
CA GLN A 297 24.83 4.89 31.85
C GLN A 297 24.28 3.93 30.78
N PRO A 298 24.46 2.60 30.93
CA PRO A 298 23.99 1.58 29.99
C PRO A 298 22.46 1.36 30.01
N GLN A 299 21.69 2.38 30.40
CA GLN A 299 20.25 2.32 30.64
C GLN A 299 19.41 2.80 29.45
N GLN A 300 20.04 3.23 28.36
CA GLN A 300 19.35 3.36 27.07
C GLN A 300 19.27 2.00 26.41
N GLN A 301 18.06 1.57 26.06
CA GLN A 301 17.84 0.35 25.29
C GLN A 301 18.64 0.42 23.98
N PRO A 302 19.24 -0.69 23.51
CA PRO A 302 19.90 -0.72 22.22
C PRO A 302 18.92 -0.31 21.10
N PRO A 303 19.40 0.33 20.01
CA PRO A 303 18.54 0.76 18.92
C PRO A 303 17.82 -0.45 18.31
N GLY A 304 16.51 -0.31 18.12
CA GLY A 304 15.66 -1.34 17.54
C GLY A 304 15.05 -0.90 16.21
N PHE A 305 13.92 -1.53 15.88
CA PHE A 305 13.10 -1.23 14.70
C PHE A 305 11.62 -1.04 15.11
N ASN A 306 11.39 -0.53 16.32
CA ASN A 306 10.08 -0.47 16.96
C ASN A 306 9.12 0.49 16.22
N TYR A 307 9.63 1.59 15.67
CA TYR A 307 8.79 2.53 14.90
C TYR A 307 8.18 1.89 13.66
N CYS A 308 8.93 1.02 12.98
CA CYS A 308 8.48 0.33 11.79
C CYS A 308 7.35 -0.65 12.11
N GLU A 309 7.52 -1.48 13.14
CA GLU A 309 6.46 -2.37 13.61
C GLU A 309 5.21 -1.60 14.07
N GLN A 310 5.38 -0.51 14.83
CA GLN A 310 4.26 0.33 15.26
C GLN A 310 3.49 0.93 14.08
N SER A 311 4.17 1.39 13.03
CA SER A 311 3.52 2.04 11.88
C SER A 311 2.62 1.12 11.02
N ILE A 312 2.68 -0.20 11.24
CA ILE A 312 1.92 -1.19 10.45
C ILE A 312 0.85 -1.95 11.26
N ARG A 313 0.93 -2.00 12.60
CA ARG A 313 0.01 -2.76 13.48
C ARG A 313 -1.48 -2.42 13.30
N ASP A 314 -1.82 -1.17 12.98
CA ASP A 314 -3.22 -0.79 12.77
C ASP A 314 -3.81 -1.41 11.49
N ARG A 315 -2.97 -1.71 10.50
CA ARG A 315 -3.38 -2.08 9.13
C ARG A 315 -3.15 -3.56 8.82
N TYR A 316 -2.20 -4.18 9.50
CA TYR A 316 -1.77 -5.56 9.31
C TYR A 316 -1.93 -6.38 10.59
N GLU A 317 -2.13 -7.69 10.46
CA GLU A 317 -1.93 -8.61 11.58
C GLU A 317 -0.44 -8.93 11.65
N VAL A 318 0.26 -8.35 12.64
CA VAL A 318 1.72 -8.43 12.74
C VAL A 318 2.11 -9.57 13.67
N VAL A 319 2.79 -10.58 13.13
CA VAL A 319 3.30 -11.74 13.86
C VAL A 319 4.82 -11.62 13.98
N ARG A 320 5.35 -11.49 15.20
CA ARG A 320 6.81 -11.64 15.43
C ARG A 320 7.19 -13.12 15.32
N VAL A 321 8.29 -13.40 14.62
CA VAL A 321 8.71 -14.77 14.31
C VAL A 321 10.09 -15.08 14.91
N GLU A 322 10.20 -16.19 15.66
CA GLU A 322 11.44 -16.67 16.29
C GLU A 322 11.82 -18.06 15.74
N LEU A 323 12.32 -18.06 14.50
CA LEU A 323 12.60 -19.30 13.74
C LEU A 323 13.80 -20.10 14.27
N ASP A 324 14.75 -19.46 14.94
CA ASP A 324 15.95 -20.09 15.54
C ASP A 324 15.62 -21.08 16.67
N LYS A 325 14.49 -20.90 17.34
CA LYS A 325 13.94 -21.84 18.35
C LYS A 325 13.15 -23.00 17.75
N GLY A 326 13.13 -23.13 16.41
CA GLY A 326 12.39 -24.18 15.71
C GLY A 326 10.90 -23.91 15.56
N GLN A 327 10.46 -22.66 15.68
CA GLN A 327 9.14 -22.23 15.23
C GLN A 327 9.02 -22.49 13.71
N LEU A 328 7.80 -22.77 13.24
CA LEU A 328 7.46 -22.77 11.82
C LEU A 328 6.91 -21.40 11.46
N LEU A 329 7.06 -20.96 10.20
CA LEU A 329 6.23 -19.88 9.68
C LEU A 329 4.78 -20.38 9.53
N ASP A 330 3.82 -19.57 9.95
CA ASP A 330 2.40 -19.77 9.65
C ASP A 330 2.23 -19.81 8.12
N GLU A 331 1.49 -20.80 7.59
CA GLU A 331 1.38 -21.02 6.13
C GLU A 331 0.60 -19.92 5.40
N ASP A 332 -0.21 -19.14 6.12
CA ASP A 332 -1.12 -18.13 5.58
C ASP A 332 -0.63 -16.69 5.79
N LEU A 333 0.67 -16.50 6.08
CA LEU A 333 1.33 -15.19 6.02
C LEU A 333 1.36 -14.68 4.56
N ASP A 334 0.93 -13.44 4.34
CA ASP A 334 0.95 -12.83 3.01
C ASP A 334 2.36 -12.27 2.69
N VAL A 335 3.06 -11.74 3.71
CA VAL A 335 4.45 -11.24 3.61
C VAL A 335 5.29 -11.65 4.81
N VAL A 336 6.55 -11.99 4.57
CA VAL A 336 7.59 -12.01 5.61
C VAL A 336 8.56 -10.87 5.37
N VAL A 337 8.85 -10.11 6.43
CA VAL A 337 9.86 -9.04 6.43
C VAL A 337 11.02 -9.48 7.32
N VAL A 338 12.20 -9.60 6.72
CA VAL A 338 13.45 -9.88 7.41
C VAL A 338 14.20 -8.56 7.58
N VAL A 339 14.56 -8.19 8.81
CA VAL A 339 15.27 -6.95 9.12
C VAL A 339 16.57 -7.27 9.84
N HIS A 340 17.68 -6.72 9.35
CA HIS A 340 19.03 -6.93 9.88
C HIS A 340 19.36 -8.43 9.98
N PRO A 341 19.36 -9.18 8.85
CA PRO A 341 19.55 -10.64 8.86
C PRO A 341 20.94 -10.98 9.40
N LYS A 342 20.99 -11.40 10.67
CA LYS A 342 22.21 -11.73 11.39
C LYS A 342 22.18 -13.19 11.85
N ASP A 343 23.31 -13.88 11.68
CA ASP A 343 23.54 -15.26 12.10
C ASP A 343 22.44 -16.24 11.64
N LEU A 344 21.96 -16.11 10.39
CA LEU A 344 20.90 -16.96 9.83
C LEU A 344 21.36 -18.42 9.68
N THR A 345 20.63 -19.34 10.32
CA THR A 345 20.80 -20.79 10.19
C THR A 345 20.19 -21.33 8.88
N ASP A 346 20.61 -22.52 8.46
CA ASP A 346 19.99 -23.22 7.32
C ASP A 346 18.48 -23.49 7.54
N TRP A 347 18.04 -23.70 8.78
CA TRP A 347 16.62 -23.89 9.11
C TRP A 347 15.79 -22.64 8.84
N GLU A 348 16.27 -21.47 9.27
CA GLU A 348 15.59 -20.19 9.03
C GLU A 348 15.50 -19.89 7.55
N LYS A 349 16.62 -20.09 6.83
CA LYS A 349 16.67 -19.95 5.37
C LYS A 349 15.69 -20.92 4.68
N TYR A 350 15.54 -22.15 5.16
CA TYR A 350 14.55 -23.09 4.64
C TYR A 350 13.10 -22.65 4.91
N GLN A 351 12.79 -22.11 6.09
CA GLN A 351 11.46 -21.55 6.36
C GLN A 351 11.15 -20.38 5.41
N LEU A 352 12.08 -19.42 5.25
CA LEU A 352 11.96 -18.31 4.31
C LEU A 352 11.82 -18.78 2.85
N ASP A 353 12.53 -19.84 2.46
CA ASP A 353 12.42 -20.45 1.13
C ASP A 353 11.01 -21.00 0.89
N GLN A 354 10.51 -21.78 1.83
CA GLN A 354 9.22 -22.44 1.68
C GLN A 354 8.03 -21.47 1.75
N HIS A 355 8.18 -20.34 2.44
CA HIS A 355 7.24 -19.20 2.34
C HIS A 355 7.17 -18.67 0.90
N VAL A 356 8.33 -18.36 0.29
CA VAL A 356 8.41 -17.91 -1.11
C VAL A 356 7.89 -18.97 -2.08
N MET A 357 8.16 -20.26 -1.84
CA MET A 357 7.65 -21.35 -2.69
C MET A 357 6.12 -21.47 -2.64
N ARG A 358 5.47 -21.16 -1.51
CA ARG A 358 4.00 -21.14 -1.41
C ARG A 358 3.33 -19.91 -2.05
N GLY A 359 4.12 -18.98 -2.60
CA GLY A 359 3.63 -17.72 -3.18
C GLY A 359 3.66 -16.53 -2.21
N GLY A 360 4.12 -16.74 -0.97
CA GLY A 360 4.27 -15.68 0.02
C GLY A 360 5.36 -14.69 -0.40
N ASN A 361 5.12 -13.40 -0.18
CA ASN A 361 6.06 -12.36 -0.57
C ASN A 361 7.15 -12.15 0.50
N LEU A 362 8.35 -11.74 0.08
CA LEU A 362 9.51 -11.55 0.96
C LEU A 362 10.07 -10.14 0.81
N ILE A 363 10.24 -9.43 1.94
CA ILE A 363 11.00 -8.18 2.02
C ILE A 363 12.24 -8.43 2.88
N VAL A 364 13.41 -8.00 2.41
CA VAL A 364 14.68 -8.10 3.14
C VAL A 364 15.31 -6.72 3.26
N TRP A 365 15.50 -6.26 4.49
CA TRP A 365 16.34 -5.12 4.83
C TRP A 365 17.71 -5.68 5.22
N LEU A 366 18.60 -5.73 4.22
CA LEU A 366 19.88 -6.42 4.23
C LEU A 366 21.02 -5.45 4.57
N GLU A 367 22.02 -5.90 5.30
CA GLU A 367 23.28 -5.18 5.49
C GLU A 367 24.43 -6.17 5.31
N GLY A 368 25.51 -5.76 4.63
CA GLY A 368 26.75 -6.53 4.54
C GLY A 368 27.69 -6.30 5.72
N SER A 369 27.47 -5.24 6.51
CA SER A 369 28.19 -4.95 7.76
C SER A 369 27.43 -3.92 8.58
N ASP A 370 27.46 -4.07 9.91
CA ASP A 370 26.84 -3.15 10.88
C ASP A 370 27.89 -2.26 11.55
N TYR A 371 27.48 -1.05 11.92
CA TYR A 371 28.32 -0.01 12.51
C TYR A 371 27.60 0.76 13.60
N SER A 372 28.34 1.04 14.68
CA SER A 372 27.99 2.06 15.66
C SER A 372 28.80 3.34 15.46
N VAL A 373 28.22 4.49 15.86
CA VAL A 373 28.82 5.83 15.73
C VAL A 373 28.91 6.48 17.09
N ASP A 374 30.10 7.00 17.43
CA ASP A 374 30.27 7.79 18.66
C ASP A 374 29.84 9.25 18.52
N GLN A 375 30.14 10.07 19.53
CA GLN A 375 29.85 11.51 19.53
C GLN A 375 30.79 12.37 18.68
N TYR A 376 31.82 11.78 18.09
CA TYR A 376 32.81 12.43 17.24
C TYR A 376 32.74 11.91 15.79
N TYR A 377 31.67 11.18 15.44
CA TYR A 377 31.46 10.50 14.16
C TYR A 377 32.51 9.44 13.80
N SER A 378 33.14 8.84 14.81
CA SER A 378 34.03 7.70 14.61
C SER A 378 33.18 6.44 14.38
N PHE A 379 33.50 5.64 13.36
CA PHE A 379 32.78 4.40 13.06
C PHE A 379 33.48 3.19 13.66
N TYR A 380 32.69 2.36 14.34
CA TYR A 380 33.11 1.08 14.92
C TYR A 380 32.32 -0.02 14.25
N LYS A 381 33.01 -0.91 13.51
CA LYS A 381 32.37 -2.09 12.93
C LYS A 381 31.92 -3.02 14.06
N GLU A 382 30.66 -3.42 14.03
CA GLU A 382 30.13 -4.39 14.99
C GLU A 382 30.42 -5.82 14.54
N ASN A 383 30.35 -6.77 15.49
CA ASN A 383 30.46 -8.19 15.15
C ASN A 383 29.16 -8.64 14.47
N PHE A 384 29.16 -8.60 13.14
CA PHE A 384 28.02 -8.89 12.28
C PHE A 384 28.45 -9.77 11.10
N GLN A 385 27.63 -10.80 10.84
CA GLN A 385 27.69 -11.67 9.67
C GLN A 385 26.26 -12.11 9.34
N VAL A 386 25.93 -12.25 8.05
CA VAL A 386 24.56 -12.58 7.62
C VAL A 386 24.23 -14.04 7.89
N ASP A 387 25.14 -14.93 7.50
CA ASP A 387 25.03 -16.37 7.70
C ASP A 387 25.75 -16.79 8.98
N LYS A 388 25.15 -17.70 9.74
CA LYS A 388 25.83 -18.34 10.87
C LYS A 388 27.01 -19.17 10.36
N ALA A 389 28.13 -19.18 11.08
CA ALA A 389 29.38 -19.80 10.65
C ALA A 389 29.32 -21.31 10.33
N ASP A 390 28.29 -22.04 10.80
CA ASP A 390 28.06 -23.47 10.51
C ASP A 390 26.98 -23.73 9.43
N ALA A 391 26.46 -22.69 8.79
CA ALA A 391 25.47 -22.82 7.72
C ALA A 391 26.07 -23.38 6.42
N LYS A 392 25.37 -24.32 5.78
CA LYS A 392 25.76 -24.94 4.52
C LYS A 392 25.28 -24.17 3.29
N LEU A 393 24.12 -23.51 3.40
CA LEU A 393 23.60 -22.61 2.38
C LEU A 393 23.91 -21.17 2.83
N THR A 394 24.47 -20.35 1.95
CA THR A 394 24.56 -18.91 2.23
C THR A 394 23.28 -18.19 1.85
N PHE A 395 22.90 -17.15 2.59
CA PHE A 395 21.75 -16.31 2.25
C PHE A 395 21.96 -15.62 0.89
N LYS A 396 23.21 -15.39 0.49
CA LYS A 396 23.58 -15.01 -0.87
C LYS A 396 23.14 -16.01 -1.92
N GLN A 397 23.46 -17.30 -1.77
CA GLN A 397 22.98 -18.34 -2.69
C GLN A 397 21.44 -18.42 -2.74
N GLN A 398 20.77 -18.14 -1.62
CA GLN A 398 19.32 -18.11 -1.56
C GLN A 398 18.72 -16.94 -2.35
N LEU A 399 19.21 -15.71 -2.13
CA LEU A 399 18.76 -14.53 -2.87
C LEU A 399 19.10 -14.63 -4.37
N GLU A 400 20.24 -15.24 -4.72
CA GLU A 400 20.62 -15.51 -6.11
C GLU A 400 19.65 -16.47 -6.81
N ALA A 401 19.11 -17.47 -6.09
CA ALA A 401 18.05 -18.35 -6.62
C ALA A 401 16.76 -17.58 -6.95
N TYR A 402 16.51 -16.45 -6.28
CA TYR A 402 15.38 -15.54 -6.53
C TYR A 402 15.73 -14.41 -7.52
N GLY A 403 16.89 -14.47 -8.18
CA GLY A 403 17.33 -13.47 -9.15
C GLY A 403 17.94 -12.20 -8.55
N VAL A 404 18.28 -12.17 -7.25
CA VAL A 404 18.91 -11.02 -6.58
C VAL A 404 20.38 -11.33 -6.27
N ALA A 405 21.29 -10.48 -6.77
CA ALA A 405 22.71 -10.54 -6.45
C ALA A 405 23.04 -9.51 -5.37
N TRP A 406 24.01 -9.82 -4.49
CA TRP A 406 24.56 -8.84 -3.54
C TRP A 406 26.03 -9.14 -3.18
N THR A 407 26.68 -8.18 -2.52
CA THR A 407 28.10 -8.28 -2.10
C THR A 407 28.26 -7.83 -0.65
N GLU A 408 29.25 -8.30 0.10
CA GLU A 408 29.50 -7.80 1.47
C GLU A 408 30.18 -6.42 1.52
N LYS A 409 30.32 -5.73 0.39
CA LYS A 409 30.97 -4.42 0.30
C LYS A 409 29.98 -3.30 0.60
N LEU A 410 30.49 -2.27 1.28
CA LEU A 410 29.77 -1.01 1.45
C LEU A 410 29.81 -0.19 0.17
N VAL A 411 28.75 0.55 -0.10
CA VAL A 411 28.65 1.52 -1.19
C VAL A 411 28.74 2.93 -0.62
N ALA A 412 29.59 3.76 -1.22
CA ALA A 412 29.61 5.20 -1.04
C ALA A 412 29.17 5.88 -2.34
N ASP A 413 28.55 7.05 -2.25
CA ASP A 413 28.31 7.93 -3.40
C ASP A 413 29.21 9.16 -3.26
N MET A 414 30.12 9.37 -4.23
CA MET A 414 31.07 10.48 -4.23
C MET A 414 30.56 11.74 -4.94
N ASN A 415 29.25 11.83 -5.20
CA ASN A 415 28.65 13.06 -5.71
C ASN A 415 28.39 14.08 -4.58
N PRO A 416 28.95 15.31 -4.65
CA PRO A 416 28.77 16.33 -3.62
C PRO A 416 27.31 16.72 -3.34
N SER A 417 26.41 16.53 -4.31
CA SER A 417 24.97 16.76 -4.14
C SER A 417 24.26 15.64 -3.37
N SER A 418 24.77 14.40 -3.45
CA SER A 418 24.27 13.25 -2.70
C SER A 418 24.85 13.17 -1.27
N ALA A 419 25.89 13.94 -0.96
CA ALA A 419 26.62 13.89 0.32
C ALA A 419 25.72 14.10 1.55
N VAL A 420 25.78 13.19 2.53
CA VAL A 420 25.37 13.50 3.91
C VAL A 420 26.53 14.18 4.63
N ARG A 421 26.21 15.27 5.35
CA ARG A 421 27.18 16.05 6.12
C ARG A 421 26.76 16.15 7.58
N ALA A 422 27.74 16.26 8.48
CA ALA A 422 27.52 16.40 9.91
C ALA A 422 28.56 17.35 10.54
N ILE A 423 28.27 17.88 11.72
CA ILE A 423 29.22 18.72 12.47
C ILE A 423 30.06 17.83 13.39
N LYS A 424 31.33 17.60 13.03
CA LYS A 424 32.30 16.88 13.86
C LYS A 424 32.99 17.85 14.81
N MET A 425 32.87 17.58 16.11
CA MET A 425 33.61 18.27 17.16
C MET A 425 35.03 17.66 17.25
N SER A 426 36.07 18.47 17.39
CA SER A 426 37.39 17.92 17.72
C SER A 426 37.48 17.54 19.20
N ARG A 427 38.24 16.48 19.52
CA ARG A 427 38.61 16.19 20.89
C ARG A 427 39.66 17.21 21.33
N SER A 428 39.38 17.99 22.37
CA SER A 428 40.39 18.83 23.01
C SER A 428 41.43 17.95 23.69
N ILE A 429 42.70 18.16 23.36
CA ILE A 429 43.84 17.63 24.12
C ILE A 429 44.41 18.82 24.90
N GLY A 430 44.42 18.74 26.24
CA GLY A 430 44.99 19.79 27.09
C GLY A 430 44.06 20.94 27.49
N GLY A 431 42.75 20.86 27.24
CA GLY A 431 41.76 21.75 27.87
C GLY A 431 41.49 23.10 27.19
N GLN A 432 42.16 23.43 26.09
CA GLN A 432 41.73 24.52 25.21
C GLN A 432 40.70 24.02 24.19
N GLY A 433 39.67 24.83 23.91
CA GLY A 433 38.40 24.39 23.32
C GLY A 433 38.51 23.60 22.01
N GLY A 434 37.72 22.53 21.90
CA GLY A 434 37.57 21.77 20.65
C GLY A 434 36.79 22.58 19.60
N GLY A 435 37.26 22.58 18.36
CA GLY A 435 36.60 23.24 17.25
C GLY A 435 35.49 22.38 16.64
N ALA A 436 34.44 23.03 16.12
CA ALA A 436 33.39 22.38 15.34
C ALA A 436 33.67 22.59 13.85
N ARG A 437 33.64 21.52 13.04
CA ARG A 437 33.69 21.64 11.57
C ARG A 437 32.68 20.73 10.88
N MET A 438 32.16 21.18 9.74
CA MET A 438 31.33 20.34 8.88
C MET A 438 32.21 19.31 8.15
N ILE A 439 31.81 18.05 8.18
CA ILE A 439 32.43 16.96 7.45
C ILE A 439 31.41 16.27 6.54
N TRP A 440 31.89 15.63 5.48
CA TRP A 440 31.12 14.65 4.71
C TRP A 440 31.28 13.29 5.39
N ILE A 441 30.17 12.64 5.70
CA ILE A 441 30.17 11.29 6.21
C ILE A 441 30.28 10.27 5.05
N PRO A 442 31.37 9.51 4.93
CA PRO A 442 31.48 8.48 3.88
C PRO A 442 30.48 7.35 4.15
N TYR A 443 30.04 6.70 3.07
CA TYR A 443 28.95 5.71 3.07
C TYR A 443 27.58 6.20 3.54
N TRP A 444 27.42 7.49 3.90
CA TRP A 444 26.10 8.09 4.11
C TRP A 444 25.81 9.08 2.98
N PHE A 445 24.71 8.85 2.28
CA PHE A 445 24.34 9.66 1.11
C PHE A 445 22.84 9.61 0.82
N TYR A 446 22.42 10.40 -0.16
CA TYR A 446 21.06 10.41 -0.69
C TYR A 446 21.00 9.80 -2.08
N ALA A 447 20.19 8.75 -2.26
CA ALA A 447 19.67 8.44 -3.58
C ALA A 447 18.64 9.53 -3.96
N ARG A 448 18.65 10.01 -5.20
CA ARG A 448 17.86 11.19 -5.62
C ARG A 448 17.17 11.00 -6.96
N SER A 449 15.98 11.55 -7.08
CA SER A 449 15.26 11.74 -8.34
C SER A 449 15.88 12.86 -9.18
N ALA A 450 17.12 12.65 -9.63
CA ALA A 450 17.87 13.56 -10.50
C ALA A 450 18.07 12.94 -11.90
N ASP A 451 18.02 13.76 -12.95
CA ASP A 451 18.35 13.32 -14.30
C ASP A 451 19.88 13.25 -14.48
N TRP A 452 20.43 12.07 -14.20
CA TRP A 452 21.86 11.82 -14.37
C TRP A 452 22.30 11.72 -15.84
N SER A 453 21.40 11.63 -16.82
CA SER A 453 21.78 11.62 -18.24
C SER A 453 22.38 12.97 -18.66
N SER A 454 21.85 14.07 -18.09
CA SER A 454 22.30 15.44 -18.33
C SER A 454 23.76 15.71 -17.93
N VAL A 455 24.32 14.95 -16.97
CA VAL A 455 25.71 15.11 -16.50
C VAL A 455 26.69 14.16 -17.20
N ALA A 456 26.26 13.35 -18.18
CA ALA A 456 27.13 12.39 -18.85
C ALA A 456 28.41 13.01 -19.46
N SER A 457 28.31 14.23 -20.01
CA SER A 457 29.43 15.00 -20.56
C SER A 457 30.41 15.52 -19.50
N GLN A 458 30.02 15.54 -18.22
CA GLN A 458 30.89 15.91 -17.09
C GLN A 458 31.63 14.69 -16.52
N LEU A 459 31.24 13.47 -16.92
CA LEU A 459 31.77 12.21 -16.38
C LEU A 459 32.87 11.58 -17.24
N SER A 460 32.98 11.96 -18.52
CA SER A 460 33.98 11.49 -19.48
C SER A 460 34.21 12.52 -20.59
N ASN A 461 35.43 12.59 -21.10
CA ASN A 461 35.79 13.39 -22.29
C ASN A 461 35.63 12.62 -23.61
N ASP A 462 35.39 11.30 -23.56
CA ASP A 462 35.18 10.46 -24.74
C ASP A 462 33.70 10.51 -25.17
N ALA A 463 33.43 11.04 -26.37
CA ALA A 463 32.08 11.21 -26.92
C ALA A 463 31.28 9.90 -27.05
N THR A 464 31.95 8.76 -27.26
CA THR A 464 31.32 7.43 -27.31
C THR A 464 30.83 7.03 -25.93
N ILE A 465 31.69 7.17 -24.92
CA ILE A 465 31.38 6.89 -23.51
C ILE A 465 30.29 7.83 -23.01
N VAL A 466 30.34 9.12 -23.34
CA VAL A 466 29.28 10.10 -23.00
C VAL A 466 27.93 9.67 -23.58
N LYS A 467 27.89 9.23 -24.85
CA LYS A 467 26.67 8.75 -25.52
C LYS A 467 26.15 7.42 -24.97
N GLU A 468 27.02 6.56 -24.45
CA GLU A 468 26.65 5.33 -23.73
C GLU A 468 26.08 5.66 -22.34
N LEU A 469 26.76 6.50 -21.56
CA LEU A 469 26.32 6.96 -20.25
C LEU A 469 24.96 7.66 -20.33
N ALA A 470 24.77 8.62 -21.24
CA ALA A 470 23.50 9.33 -21.40
C ALA A 470 22.29 8.40 -21.69
N LYS A 471 22.51 7.20 -22.23
CA LYS A 471 21.46 6.19 -22.46
C LYS A 471 21.25 5.21 -21.31
N THR A 472 22.27 5.00 -20.48
CA THR A 472 22.30 3.94 -19.47
C THR A 472 22.06 4.47 -18.05
N LEU A 473 22.39 5.73 -17.80
CA LEU A 473 22.18 6.37 -16.51
C LEU A 473 20.69 6.53 -16.20
N LYS A 474 20.30 6.10 -15.01
CA LYS A 474 18.91 6.12 -14.51
C LYS A 474 18.83 7.03 -13.29
N PRO A 475 17.71 7.72 -13.02
CA PRO A 475 17.55 8.48 -11.80
C PRO A 475 17.77 7.57 -10.58
N GLY A 476 18.36 8.14 -9.53
CA GLY A 476 18.61 7.39 -8.29
C GLY A 476 17.33 6.85 -7.65
N ILE A 477 16.21 7.56 -7.84
CA ILE A 477 14.85 7.14 -7.46
C ILE A 477 13.91 7.55 -8.59
N ASP A 478 13.03 6.64 -9.04
CA ASP A 478 11.91 6.98 -9.91
C ASP A 478 10.65 7.30 -9.08
N VAL A 479 10.33 8.59 -8.94
CA VAL A 479 9.14 9.09 -8.23
C VAL A 479 7.80 8.63 -8.83
N LYS A 480 7.81 8.12 -10.07
CA LYS A 480 6.61 7.56 -10.73
C LYS A 480 6.30 6.15 -10.24
N HIS A 481 7.30 5.39 -9.81
CA HIS A 481 7.09 4.06 -9.25
C HIS A 481 6.34 4.20 -7.91
N PRO A 482 5.21 3.51 -7.69
CA PRO A 482 4.36 3.79 -6.52
C PRO A 482 5.07 3.69 -5.17
N MET A 483 6.00 2.74 -5.01
CA MET A 483 6.82 2.65 -3.78
C MET A 483 7.60 3.92 -3.42
N PHE A 484 7.88 4.82 -4.37
CA PHE A 484 8.59 6.08 -4.15
C PHE A 484 7.73 7.33 -4.37
N ARG A 485 6.40 7.18 -4.51
CA ARG A 485 5.47 8.30 -4.72
C ARG A 485 5.58 9.28 -3.56
N GLY A 486 5.89 10.54 -3.87
CA GLY A 486 6.10 11.61 -2.88
C GLY A 486 7.51 11.66 -2.27
N MET A 487 8.45 10.80 -2.69
CA MET A 487 9.83 10.76 -2.17
C MET A 487 10.85 11.13 -3.26
N SER A 488 11.30 12.39 -3.27
CA SER A 488 12.33 12.86 -4.21
C SER A 488 13.77 12.44 -3.84
N GLN A 489 13.98 12.02 -2.58
CA GLN A 489 15.26 11.50 -2.10
C GLN A 489 15.03 10.46 -0.98
N LEU A 490 15.97 9.53 -0.84
CA LEU A 490 16.07 8.55 0.24
C LEU A 490 17.47 8.61 0.84
N SER A 491 17.57 8.63 2.17
CA SER A 491 18.85 8.40 2.86
C SER A 491 19.35 6.98 2.65
N PHE A 492 20.65 6.77 2.80
CA PHE A 492 21.28 5.48 3.02
C PHE A 492 22.46 5.64 4.00
N PHE A 493 22.73 4.62 4.81
CA PHE A 493 23.70 4.59 5.91
C PHE A 493 24.48 3.26 5.90
N TRP A 494 25.71 3.27 5.35
CA TRP A 494 26.48 2.06 5.03
C TRP A 494 25.73 1.04 4.15
N PRO A 495 25.08 1.49 3.06
CA PRO A 495 24.36 0.57 2.20
C PRO A 495 25.32 -0.40 1.53
N THR A 496 24.75 -1.51 1.11
CA THR A 496 25.40 -2.67 0.52
C THR A 496 24.88 -2.83 -0.91
N GLU A 497 25.76 -3.14 -1.87
CA GLU A 497 25.33 -3.25 -3.27
C GLU A 497 24.39 -4.45 -3.47
N VAL A 498 23.19 -4.16 -3.99
CA VAL A 498 22.18 -5.14 -4.40
C VAL A 498 21.82 -4.93 -5.88
N GLY A 499 21.80 -6.01 -6.65
CA GLY A 499 21.55 -5.99 -8.09
C GLY A 499 20.76 -7.21 -8.57
N LEU A 500 20.63 -7.35 -9.88
CA LEU A 500 20.02 -8.53 -10.48
C LEU A 500 21.08 -9.61 -10.69
N ALA A 501 20.80 -10.82 -10.21
CA ALA A 501 21.53 -12.02 -10.62
C ALA A 501 21.08 -12.45 -12.03
N LYS A 502 21.64 -13.55 -12.54
CA LYS A 502 21.20 -14.15 -13.81
C LYS A 502 19.75 -14.66 -13.66
N LEU A 503 18.79 -13.92 -14.20
CA LEU A 503 17.38 -14.27 -14.14
C LEU A 503 17.09 -15.58 -14.91
N LYS A 504 16.21 -16.40 -14.33
CA LYS A 504 15.71 -17.64 -14.92
C LYS A 504 14.42 -17.37 -15.73
N PRO A 505 14.04 -18.24 -16.69
CA PRO A 505 12.74 -18.16 -17.34
C PRO A 505 11.60 -18.11 -16.30
N GLY A 506 10.64 -17.21 -16.49
CA GLY A 506 9.55 -17.00 -15.53
C GLY A 506 9.88 -16.08 -14.34
N VAL A 507 11.08 -15.49 -14.29
CA VAL A 507 11.45 -14.45 -13.30
C VAL A 507 11.70 -13.11 -14.01
N GLU A 508 10.95 -12.10 -13.62
CA GLU A 508 11.22 -10.70 -13.96
C GLU A 508 11.97 -10.01 -12.81
N GLY A 509 12.81 -9.03 -13.12
CA GLY A 509 13.59 -8.31 -12.12
C GLY A 509 13.92 -6.87 -12.51
N GLN A 510 13.90 -5.97 -11.54
CA GLN A 510 14.20 -4.55 -11.68
C GLN A 510 15.01 -4.05 -10.48
N VAL A 511 16.13 -3.37 -10.75
CA VAL A 511 16.77 -2.51 -9.75
C VAL A 511 16.01 -1.17 -9.74
N LEU A 512 15.55 -0.77 -8.56
CA LEU A 512 14.59 0.30 -8.33
C LEU A 512 15.20 1.59 -7.80
N VAL A 513 16.31 1.47 -7.05
CA VAL A 513 17.05 2.60 -6.47
C VAL A 513 18.53 2.42 -6.79
N TYR A 514 19.18 3.52 -7.16
CA TYR A 514 20.57 3.58 -7.59
C TYR A 514 21.30 4.73 -6.89
N THR A 515 22.62 4.63 -6.76
CA THR A 515 23.48 5.79 -6.46
C THR A 515 23.49 6.79 -7.62
N SER A 516 24.19 7.91 -7.47
CA SER A 516 24.68 8.68 -8.61
C SER A 516 25.72 7.89 -9.44
N PRO A 517 26.14 8.40 -10.62
CA PRO A 517 27.22 7.80 -11.45
C PRO A 517 28.62 7.79 -10.82
N LEU A 518 28.77 8.35 -9.62
CA LEU A 518 30.00 8.40 -8.83
C LEU A 518 29.95 7.44 -7.61
N GLY A 519 29.14 6.37 -7.72
CA GLY A 519 29.07 5.31 -6.72
C GLY A 519 30.32 4.42 -6.71
N LEU A 520 30.85 4.14 -5.52
CA LEU A 520 32.03 3.32 -5.27
C LEU A 520 31.71 2.22 -4.26
N ASP A 521 32.07 0.97 -4.54
CA ASP A 521 32.07 -0.12 -3.55
C ASP A 521 33.42 -0.23 -2.82
N ALA A 522 33.42 -0.60 -1.55
CA ALA A 522 34.64 -0.80 -0.75
C ALA A 522 34.46 -1.92 0.28
N ALA A 523 35.56 -2.58 0.64
CA ALA A 523 35.57 -3.51 1.76
C ALA A 523 35.20 -2.74 3.06
N PRO A 524 34.30 -3.26 3.91
CA PRO A 524 33.87 -2.55 5.11
C PRO A 524 35.06 -2.35 6.09
N PRO A 525 35.47 -1.10 6.41
CA PRO A 525 36.61 -0.84 7.29
C PRO A 525 36.30 -1.28 8.73
N ALA A 526 37.30 -1.80 9.47
CA ALA A 526 37.10 -2.29 10.85
C ALA A 526 36.80 -1.15 11.85
N THR A 527 37.56 -0.07 11.76
CA THR A 527 37.30 1.21 12.43
C THR A 527 37.80 2.32 11.52
N SER A 528 37.09 3.44 11.46
CA SER A 528 37.51 4.54 10.57
C SER A 528 37.18 5.93 11.11
N ASP A 529 38.13 6.83 10.93
CA ASP A 529 37.84 8.26 10.87
C ASP A 529 37.18 8.57 9.50
N PRO A 530 36.00 9.23 9.47
CA PRO A 530 35.35 9.69 8.25
C PRO A 530 36.27 10.38 7.24
N ASP A 531 37.17 11.25 7.71
CA ASP A 531 38.02 12.07 6.86
C ASP A 531 39.05 11.22 6.11
N GLN A 532 39.61 10.20 6.77
CA GLN A 532 40.58 9.28 6.17
C GLN A 532 39.95 8.41 5.08
N VAL A 533 38.76 7.87 5.34
CA VAL A 533 38.01 7.08 4.35
C VAL A 533 37.58 7.93 3.17
N LEU A 534 37.10 9.15 3.42
CA LEU A 534 36.72 10.08 2.35
C LEU A 534 37.93 10.39 1.43
N MET A 535 39.11 10.64 2.00
CA MET A 535 40.34 10.86 1.24
C MET A 535 40.72 9.65 0.37
N GLN A 536 40.62 8.43 0.90
CA GLN A 536 40.88 7.20 0.14
C GLN A 536 39.91 7.03 -1.04
N LEU A 537 38.60 7.26 -0.81
CA LEU A 537 37.59 7.20 -1.86
C LEU A 537 37.79 8.27 -2.94
N GLN A 538 38.16 9.50 -2.54
CA GLN A 538 38.49 10.60 -3.45
C GLN A 538 39.72 10.29 -4.33
N GLN A 539 40.76 9.66 -3.76
CA GLN A 539 41.94 9.24 -4.53
C GLN A 539 41.63 8.11 -5.52
N ARG A 540 40.66 7.23 -5.21
CA ARG A 540 40.27 6.11 -6.09
C ARG A 540 39.35 6.52 -7.24
N LEU A 541 38.44 7.48 -6.99
CA LEU A 541 37.38 7.89 -7.92
C LEU A 541 37.82 8.25 -9.37
N PRO A 542 39.00 8.86 -9.63
CA PRO A 542 39.43 9.18 -11.00
C PRO A 542 39.72 7.93 -11.86
N GLY A 543 40.19 6.84 -11.25
CA GLY A 543 40.51 5.59 -11.95
C GLY A 543 39.34 4.60 -12.05
N GLU A 544 38.24 4.84 -11.35
CA GLU A 544 37.09 3.94 -11.33
C GLU A 544 36.19 4.12 -12.56
N LYS A 545 35.78 3.01 -13.20
CA LYS A 545 34.76 3.03 -14.25
C LYS A 545 33.43 3.54 -13.67
N ARG A 546 32.85 4.57 -14.30
CA ARG A 546 31.54 5.13 -13.94
C ARG A 546 30.47 4.04 -13.96
N ARG A 547 29.80 3.85 -12.82
CA ARG A 547 28.68 2.91 -12.63
C ARG A 547 27.74 3.44 -11.56
N GLN A 548 26.52 2.92 -11.53
CA GLN A 548 25.55 3.19 -10.47
C GLN A 548 25.25 1.87 -9.73
N PRO A 549 25.91 1.56 -8.61
CA PRO A 549 25.51 0.45 -7.74
C PRO A 549 24.02 0.53 -7.38
N GLY A 550 23.36 -0.63 -7.39
CA GLY A 550 21.97 -0.76 -6.99
C GLY A 550 21.82 -0.83 -5.46
N LEU A 551 20.72 -0.27 -4.95
CA LEU A 551 20.43 -0.12 -3.52
C LEU A 551 19.08 -0.74 -3.12
N VAL A 552 18.17 -0.91 -4.09
CA VAL A 552 16.90 -1.64 -3.92
C VAL A 552 16.63 -2.47 -5.16
N VAL A 553 16.27 -3.74 -5.00
CA VAL A 553 15.96 -4.68 -6.08
C VAL A 553 14.62 -5.37 -5.81
N LEU A 554 13.76 -5.42 -6.84
CA LEU A 554 12.53 -6.19 -6.85
C LEU A 554 12.63 -7.28 -7.91
N THR A 555 12.38 -8.53 -7.54
CA THR A 555 12.11 -9.63 -8.47
C THR A 555 10.71 -10.19 -8.25
N LYS A 556 10.10 -10.75 -9.30
CA LYS A 556 8.77 -11.38 -9.25
C LYS A 556 8.69 -12.56 -10.21
N GLY A 557 7.88 -13.55 -9.87
CA GLY A 557 7.56 -14.68 -10.73
C GLY A 557 7.79 -16.03 -10.06
N SER A 558 8.10 -17.04 -10.86
CA SER A 558 8.28 -18.43 -10.43
C SER A 558 9.77 -18.72 -10.17
N PHE A 559 10.12 -18.86 -8.90
CA PHE A 559 11.48 -19.13 -8.43
C PHE A 559 11.70 -20.64 -8.24
N ASP A 560 12.93 -21.14 -8.44
CA ASP A 560 13.32 -22.45 -7.90
C ASP A 560 13.66 -22.30 -6.42
N SER A 561 13.35 -23.32 -5.62
CA SER A 561 13.83 -23.40 -4.22
C SER A 561 15.36 -23.39 -4.17
N ALA A 562 15.94 -22.59 -3.28
CA ALA A 562 17.37 -22.61 -2.98
C ALA A 562 17.82 -23.94 -2.34
N PHE A 563 16.87 -24.73 -1.84
CA PHE A 563 17.05 -26.06 -1.28
C PHE A 563 16.76 -27.19 -2.27
N LYS A 564 16.32 -26.91 -3.51
CA LYS A 564 16.07 -27.92 -4.56
C LYS A 564 17.23 -28.90 -4.69
N GLY A 565 16.96 -30.20 -4.53
CA GLY A 565 17.97 -31.26 -4.56
C GLY A 565 18.95 -31.33 -3.37
N LYS A 566 18.75 -30.53 -2.30
CA LYS A 566 19.56 -30.53 -1.07
C LYS A 566 18.82 -31.17 0.10
N ASP A 567 19.57 -31.66 1.08
CA ASP A 567 19.04 -32.19 2.34
C ASP A 567 18.19 -31.15 3.08
N LEU A 568 17.15 -31.64 3.77
CA LEU A 568 16.34 -30.82 4.68
C LEU A 568 17.19 -30.41 5.91
N PRO A 569 17.27 -29.11 6.25
CA PRO A 569 17.92 -28.67 7.48
C PRO A 569 17.25 -29.23 8.72
N LYS A 570 18.06 -29.58 9.73
CA LYS A 570 17.54 -30.09 11.01
C LYS A 570 16.80 -28.97 11.74
N ARG A 571 15.50 -29.18 11.99
CA ARG A 571 14.68 -28.30 12.84
C ARG A 571 15.30 -28.21 14.25
N PRO A 572 15.61 -27.00 14.77
CA PRO A 572 15.95 -26.82 16.17
C PRO A 572 14.80 -27.34 17.06
N LEU A 573 15.12 -28.04 18.15
CA LEU A 573 14.12 -28.44 19.14
C LEU A 573 13.94 -27.30 20.16
N PRO A 574 12.71 -26.89 20.50
CA PRO A 574 12.46 -25.95 21.59
C PRO A 574 13.10 -26.44 22.88
N GLU A 575 13.64 -25.55 23.71
CA GLU A 575 14.43 -25.94 24.89
C GLU A 575 13.65 -26.79 25.90
N THR A 576 12.33 -26.62 25.97
CA THR A 576 11.41 -27.45 26.79
C THR A 576 11.34 -28.92 26.37
N ALA A 577 11.83 -29.29 25.18
CA ALA A 577 11.92 -30.68 24.73
C ALA A 577 13.19 -31.40 25.23
N LYS A 578 14.16 -30.69 25.82
CA LYS A 578 15.34 -31.29 26.48
C LYS A 578 15.06 -31.56 27.96
N GLY A 579 14.12 -32.48 28.23
CA GLY A 579 13.78 -32.87 29.60
C GLY A 579 14.92 -33.54 30.36
N ASP A 580 15.06 -33.18 31.64
CA ASP A 580 15.54 -33.98 32.77
C ASP A 580 16.55 -35.10 32.50
N LYS A 581 17.74 -34.76 31.97
CA LYS A 581 18.93 -35.62 32.05
C LYS A 581 20.21 -34.84 32.36
N LYS A 582 20.25 -34.23 33.54
CA LYS A 582 21.45 -34.14 34.40
C LYS A 582 21.07 -33.65 35.80
N GLY A 583 20.86 -34.58 36.73
CA GLY A 583 21.10 -34.30 38.14
C GLY A 583 22.61 -34.19 38.39
N GLY A 584 23.01 -33.29 39.27
CA GLY A 584 24.42 -33.04 39.60
C GLY A 584 24.64 -31.57 39.93
N LEU A 585 24.96 -31.31 41.20
CA LEU A 585 25.27 -29.98 41.73
C LEU A 585 26.31 -29.24 40.88
N LEU A 586 26.13 -27.93 40.75
CA LEU A 586 27.04 -26.95 41.35
C LEU A 586 26.33 -25.59 41.39
N GLN A 587 26.20 -25.04 42.59
CA GLN A 587 25.93 -23.61 42.76
C GLN A 587 27.20 -22.86 42.37
N ASP A 588 27.08 -21.79 41.58
CA ASP A 588 27.99 -20.68 41.80
C ASP A 588 27.31 -19.33 41.55
N THR A 589 27.25 -18.55 42.62
CA THR A 589 26.48 -17.30 42.69
C THR A 589 27.46 -16.15 42.52
N GLN A 590 27.62 -15.62 41.30
CA GLN A 590 28.48 -14.45 41.09
C GLN A 590 27.73 -13.27 40.46
N LYS A 591 27.13 -12.45 41.33
CA LYS A 591 27.01 -11.01 41.10
C LYS A 591 26.72 -10.23 42.39
N LYS A 592 27.75 -9.69 43.05
CA LYS A 592 27.93 -8.24 43.24
C LYS A 592 29.08 -7.85 44.20
N THR A 593 29.98 -7.04 43.66
CA THR A 593 30.63 -5.87 44.27
C THR A 593 31.26 -5.98 45.66
N ASP A 594 32.60 -5.94 45.67
CA ASP A 594 33.33 -5.12 46.62
C ASP A 594 32.86 -3.66 46.56
N ALA A 595 32.56 -3.08 47.73
CA ALA A 595 32.51 -1.63 47.93
C ALA A 595 32.80 -1.31 49.41
N GLN A 596 34.10 -1.15 49.70
CA GLN A 596 34.71 -0.37 50.79
C GLN A 596 34.25 -0.56 52.25
N LYS A 597 35.22 -1.08 53.02
CA LYS A 597 35.54 -0.65 54.39
C LYS A 597 35.41 0.88 54.58
N ASN A 598 34.69 1.31 55.61
CA ASN A 598 35.25 1.98 56.80
C ASN A 598 34.16 2.71 57.59
N SER A 599 33.96 2.30 58.85
CA SER A 599 33.82 3.22 59.98
C SER A 599 33.85 2.46 61.30
N ASP A 600 34.88 2.71 62.09
CA ASP A 600 34.94 2.26 63.48
C ASP A 600 34.07 3.15 64.38
N ALA A 601 33.54 2.52 65.43
CA ALA A 601 33.23 3.09 66.74
C ALA A 601 32.44 4.41 66.86
N GLN A 602 31.23 4.33 67.43
CA GLN A 602 30.99 4.94 68.75
C GLN A 602 29.81 4.35 69.53
N LYS A 603 30.17 3.78 70.71
CA LYS A 603 29.46 3.73 72.01
C LYS A 603 27.93 3.55 72.11
N ASN A 604 27.56 2.58 72.97
CA ASN A 604 26.56 2.60 74.06
C ASN A 604 25.15 3.18 73.77
N SER A 605 24.03 2.55 74.11
CA SER A 605 23.73 1.25 74.77
C SER A 605 22.23 0.92 74.50
N ASP A 606 21.45 0.07 75.18
CA ASP A 606 21.57 -0.60 76.48
C ASP A 606 20.65 -1.86 76.60
N GLU A 607 20.55 -2.41 77.80
CA GLU A 607 19.57 -3.40 78.28
C GLU A 607 18.08 -3.10 77.91
N GLN A 608 17.15 -4.06 77.77
CA GLN A 608 16.77 -5.05 78.78
C GLN A 608 15.87 -6.21 78.26
N LYS A 609 15.40 -7.08 79.16
CA LYS A 609 14.91 -8.46 78.89
C LYS A 609 13.43 -8.59 78.49
N LYS A 610 13.12 -9.69 77.76
CA LYS A 610 11.81 -10.38 77.69
C LYS A 610 11.22 -10.65 79.09
N PRO A 611 9.87 -10.71 79.24
CA PRO A 611 9.20 -12.02 79.18
C PRO A 611 7.89 -12.02 78.35
N ALA A 612 7.22 -13.17 78.30
CA ALA A 612 5.99 -13.40 77.54
C ALA A 612 4.82 -13.80 78.47
N GLU A 613 3.59 -13.48 78.08
CA GLU A 613 2.39 -14.14 78.63
C GLU A 613 1.26 -14.22 77.59
N LYS A 614 0.34 -15.18 77.81
CA LYS A 614 -0.83 -15.56 76.98
C LYS A 614 -2.13 -15.20 77.76
N PRO A 615 -3.37 -15.56 77.34
CA PRO A 615 -3.96 -15.78 76.00
C PRO A 615 -5.24 -14.91 75.79
N GLN A 616 -5.95 -15.02 74.64
CA GLN A 616 -7.44 -15.05 74.53
C GLN A 616 -7.91 -15.34 73.06
N PRO A 617 -9.21 -15.60 72.75
CA PRO A 617 -9.59 -16.76 71.91
C PRO A 617 -10.12 -16.48 70.48
N LYS A 618 -10.37 -17.56 69.72
CA LYS A 618 -10.96 -17.61 68.37
C LYS A 618 -12.49 -17.37 68.34
N PRO A 619 -12.99 -16.83 67.22
CA PRO A 619 -14.19 -17.35 66.54
C PRO A 619 -13.96 -17.50 65.00
N PRO A 620 -14.92 -17.98 64.20
CA PRO A 620 -15.20 -19.40 63.98
C PRO A 620 -14.85 -19.89 62.56
N GLU A 621 -15.00 -21.20 62.35
CA GLU A 621 -14.58 -21.95 61.17
C GLU A 621 -15.69 -22.01 60.09
N ILE A 622 -15.33 -21.80 58.82
CA ILE A 622 -16.20 -22.03 57.65
C ILE A 622 -15.52 -23.05 56.74
N LEU A 623 -16.25 -24.09 56.36
CA LEU A 623 -15.80 -25.19 55.49
C LEU A 623 -15.13 -24.71 54.20
N MET A 624 -13.92 -25.19 53.94
CA MET A 624 -13.36 -25.23 52.58
C MET A 624 -13.63 -26.62 51.96
N PRO A 625 -14.12 -26.71 50.71
CA PRO A 625 -14.34 -27.99 50.03
C PRO A 625 -13.04 -28.78 49.79
N GLN A 626 -13.18 -30.10 49.65
CA GLN A 626 -12.05 -31.00 49.40
C GLN A 626 -11.33 -30.72 48.07
N LEU A 627 -10.02 -30.92 48.06
CA LEU A 627 -9.15 -30.80 46.88
C LEU A 627 -9.56 -31.79 45.77
N PRO A 628 -9.58 -31.37 44.49
CA PRO A 628 -9.68 -32.30 43.37
C PRO A 628 -8.47 -33.24 43.32
N GLY A 629 -8.67 -34.47 42.84
CA GLY A 629 -7.59 -35.44 42.62
C GLY A 629 -6.58 -34.98 41.55
N PRO A 630 -5.47 -35.74 41.37
CA PRO A 630 -4.35 -35.32 40.53
C PRO A 630 -4.79 -35.07 39.09
N GLN A 631 -4.56 -33.86 38.58
CA GLN A 631 -4.73 -33.57 37.16
C GLN A 631 -3.71 -34.39 36.35
N PRO A 632 -4.10 -34.91 35.16
CA PRO A 632 -3.12 -35.52 34.26
C PRO A 632 -2.06 -34.48 33.90
N GLY A 633 -0.78 -34.88 33.99
CA GLY A 633 0.35 -34.00 33.69
C GLY A 633 0.27 -33.41 32.27
N PRO A 634 0.89 -32.24 32.04
CA PRO A 634 0.79 -31.54 30.76
C PRO A 634 1.18 -32.46 29.61
N ALA A 635 0.32 -32.54 28.60
CA ALA A 635 0.58 -33.30 27.39
C ALA A 635 1.90 -32.85 26.76
N LYS A 636 2.71 -33.81 26.29
CA LYS A 636 3.92 -33.50 25.51
C LYS A 636 3.51 -32.57 24.36
N PRO A 637 4.21 -31.44 24.13
CA PRO A 637 3.87 -30.54 23.02
C PRO A 637 3.93 -31.33 21.71
N GLU A 638 2.78 -31.45 21.05
CA GLU A 638 2.68 -32.14 19.77
C GLU A 638 3.53 -31.37 18.76
N VAL A 639 4.58 -32.02 18.23
CA VAL A 639 5.49 -31.37 17.27
C VAL A 639 4.72 -31.16 15.99
N ALA A 640 4.27 -29.91 15.77
CA ALA A 640 3.54 -29.50 14.59
C ALA A 640 4.19 -30.08 13.33
N LYS A 641 3.41 -30.88 12.59
CA LYS A 641 3.86 -31.61 11.39
C LYS A 641 4.42 -30.60 10.40
N MET A 642 5.56 -30.93 9.78
CA MET A 642 6.13 -30.06 8.77
C MET A 642 5.22 -30.02 7.54
N PRO A 643 4.94 -28.84 6.97
CA PRO A 643 4.23 -28.72 5.70
C PRO A 643 4.99 -29.44 4.58
N PRO A 644 4.33 -29.85 3.49
CA PRO A 644 5.01 -30.42 2.33
C PRO A 644 6.04 -29.42 1.78
N ARG A 645 7.18 -29.97 1.34
CA ARG A 645 8.23 -29.22 0.68
C ARG A 645 7.84 -28.93 -0.77
N MET A 646 8.10 -27.71 -1.22
CA MET A 646 7.96 -27.28 -2.60
C MET A 646 9.33 -26.91 -3.16
N ASP A 647 9.60 -27.32 -4.41
CA ASP A 647 10.88 -27.06 -5.10
C ASP A 647 10.79 -25.91 -6.13
N GLN A 648 9.60 -25.35 -6.34
CA GLN A 648 9.34 -24.20 -7.23
C GLN A 648 8.18 -23.36 -6.69
N SER A 649 8.20 -22.04 -6.90
CA SER A 649 7.14 -21.15 -6.43
C SER A 649 5.94 -21.05 -7.39
N VAL A 650 4.75 -20.93 -6.79
CA VAL A 650 3.48 -20.67 -7.50
C VAL A 650 3.40 -19.24 -8.08
N GLY A 651 4.37 -18.39 -7.75
CA GLY A 651 4.43 -16.98 -8.10
C GLY A 651 4.55 -16.11 -6.85
N ALA A 652 5.70 -15.47 -6.66
CA ALA A 652 5.98 -14.62 -5.50
C ALA A 652 6.72 -13.34 -5.91
N ARG A 653 6.88 -12.40 -4.98
CA ARG A 653 7.70 -11.19 -5.10
C ARG A 653 8.77 -11.18 -4.00
N VAL A 654 10.01 -10.83 -4.37
CA VAL A 654 11.12 -10.64 -3.45
C VAL A 654 11.66 -9.22 -3.62
N LEU A 655 11.64 -8.44 -2.54
CA LEU A 655 12.19 -7.09 -2.47
C LEU A 655 13.38 -7.07 -1.52
N VAL A 656 14.54 -6.64 -1.98
CA VAL A 656 15.76 -6.51 -1.16
C VAL A 656 16.22 -5.06 -1.17
N ILE A 657 16.31 -4.47 0.03
CA ILE A 657 16.88 -3.15 0.29
C ILE A 657 18.25 -3.40 0.91
N GLY A 658 19.30 -2.84 0.32
CA GLY A 658 20.69 -3.03 0.76
C GLY A 658 21.09 -2.22 2.01
N ASP A 659 20.14 -1.83 2.86
CA ASP A 659 20.38 -1.04 4.07
C ASP A 659 19.23 -1.23 5.07
N ALA A 660 19.51 -1.70 6.29
CA ALA A 660 18.52 -1.79 7.38
C ALA A 660 18.58 -0.57 8.31
N SER A 661 19.75 0.03 8.50
CA SER A 661 19.97 1.28 9.22
C SER A 661 19.03 2.41 8.77
N LEU A 662 18.62 2.43 7.49
CA LEU A 662 17.59 3.30 6.93
C LEU A 662 16.27 3.33 7.74
N ILE A 663 15.92 2.23 8.40
CA ILE A 663 14.68 2.07 9.18
C ILE A 663 14.92 1.83 10.67
N ARG A 664 16.16 1.97 11.15
CA ARG A 664 16.55 1.77 12.55
C ARG A 664 16.17 2.97 13.42
N ASP A 665 15.74 2.71 14.65
CA ASP A 665 15.10 3.71 15.53
C ASP A 665 16.01 4.93 15.81
N ASP A 666 17.33 4.74 15.86
CA ASP A 666 18.34 5.81 16.05
C ASP A 666 18.49 6.73 14.83
N PHE A 667 18.38 6.20 13.61
CA PHE A 667 18.37 6.98 12.38
C PHE A 667 17.03 7.66 12.10
N LEU A 668 15.91 7.01 12.41
CA LEU A 668 14.57 7.59 12.29
C LEU A 668 14.38 8.79 13.24
N THR A 669 14.83 8.67 14.50
CA THR A 669 14.76 9.77 15.48
C THR A 669 15.88 10.80 15.34
N GLY A 670 17.01 10.40 14.73
CA GLY A 670 18.17 11.23 14.43
C GLY A 670 19.22 11.16 15.53
N PRO A 671 20.51 10.83 15.25
CA PRO A 671 21.52 10.58 16.28
C PRO A 671 21.92 11.78 17.18
N ARG A 672 21.34 12.98 16.96
CA ARG A 672 21.31 14.18 17.82
C ARG A 672 20.68 15.37 17.05
N PRO A 673 19.49 15.87 17.42
CA PRO A 673 18.87 17.01 16.74
C PRO A 673 19.70 18.30 16.71
N MET A 674 20.55 18.54 17.72
CA MET A 674 21.31 19.80 17.86
C MET A 674 22.62 19.88 17.05
N MET A 675 23.05 18.84 16.34
CA MET A 675 24.37 18.79 15.67
C MET A 675 24.29 18.77 14.12
N GLY A 676 23.19 19.29 13.55
CA GLY A 676 22.99 19.34 12.10
C GLY A 676 22.75 17.97 11.44
N LEU A 677 22.39 16.97 12.23
CA LEU A 677 22.15 15.62 11.74
C LEU A 677 20.89 15.51 10.90
N THR A 678 21.00 14.70 9.86
CA THR A 678 19.87 14.34 9.02
C THR A 678 19.28 13.03 9.52
N ARG A 679 18.04 13.11 10.01
CA ARG A 679 17.18 11.94 10.21
C ARG A 679 17.06 11.19 8.90
N SER A 680 16.84 9.88 8.98
CA SER A 680 16.46 9.05 7.83
C SER A 680 15.35 9.73 7.02
N ILE A 681 15.68 10.15 5.80
CA ILE A 681 14.73 10.78 4.89
C ILE A 681 14.06 9.68 4.09
N GLY A 682 12.74 9.56 4.26
CA GLY A 682 11.91 8.63 3.51
C GLY A 682 12.01 7.16 3.94
N GLY A 683 12.89 6.76 4.86
CA GLY A 683 13.05 5.35 5.26
C GLY A 683 11.76 4.70 5.79
N LEU A 684 11.08 5.34 6.75
CA LEU A 684 9.79 4.83 7.28
C LEU A 684 8.67 4.88 6.23
N ASN A 685 8.71 5.86 5.32
CA ASN A 685 7.75 5.96 4.21
C ASN A 685 7.99 4.84 3.19
N LEU A 686 9.24 4.52 2.89
CA LEU A 686 9.62 3.38 2.05
C LEU A 686 9.21 2.06 2.72
N PHE A 687 9.45 1.87 4.01
CA PHE A 687 8.98 0.69 4.75
C PHE A 687 7.47 0.47 4.58
N ASN A 688 6.69 1.51 4.83
CA ASN A 688 5.23 1.46 4.70
C ASN A 688 4.78 1.31 3.23
N ASN A 689 5.39 2.01 2.28
CA ASN A 689 5.07 1.89 0.85
C ASN A 689 5.44 0.50 0.29
N ALA A 690 6.57 -0.06 0.72
CA ALA A 690 7.05 -1.38 0.31
C ALA A 690 6.17 -2.49 0.86
N LEU A 691 5.84 -2.45 2.16
CA LEU A 691 4.91 -3.42 2.72
C LEU A 691 3.54 -3.33 2.04
N ASP A 692 3.03 -2.12 1.81
CA ASP A 692 1.76 -1.92 1.09
C ASP A 692 1.80 -2.40 -0.36
N TRP A 693 2.95 -2.40 -1.02
CA TRP A 693 3.12 -2.91 -2.40
C TRP A 693 3.29 -4.44 -2.47
N MET A 694 3.73 -5.06 -1.38
CA MET A 694 4.06 -6.48 -1.29
C MET A 694 2.97 -7.29 -0.59
N ALA A 695 2.29 -6.71 0.41
CA ALA A 695 1.19 -7.34 1.15
C ALA A 695 -0.18 -7.08 0.53
N LEU A 696 -0.32 -5.96 -0.18
CA LEU A 696 -1.59 -5.48 -0.68
C LEU A 696 -1.47 -5.16 -2.16
N ASP A 697 -2.57 -5.37 -2.88
CA ASP A 697 -2.60 -4.96 -4.27
C ASP A 697 -2.47 -3.43 -4.38
N THR A 698 -1.68 -3.04 -5.38
CA THR A 698 -0.93 -1.80 -5.63
C THR A 698 -1.64 -0.47 -5.29
N ASP A 699 -2.96 -0.46 -5.30
CA ASP A 699 -3.83 0.72 -5.21
C ASP A 699 -3.74 1.48 -3.88
N LEU A 700 -3.39 0.80 -2.77
CA LEU A 700 -3.30 1.49 -1.46
C LEU A 700 -2.14 2.48 -1.38
N VAL A 701 -1.05 2.21 -2.11
CA VAL A 701 0.12 3.09 -2.15
C VAL A 701 -0.20 4.39 -2.89
N GLU A 702 -1.00 4.30 -3.96
CA GLU A 702 -1.49 5.48 -4.68
C GLU A 702 -2.50 6.29 -3.86
N LEU A 703 -3.41 5.63 -3.12
CA LEU A 703 -4.44 6.29 -2.31
C LEU A 703 -3.89 6.97 -1.04
N ARG A 704 -2.85 6.43 -0.40
CA ARG A 704 -2.20 7.14 0.73
C ARG A 704 -1.42 8.37 0.25
N ASN A 705 -0.72 8.24 -0.87
CA ASN A 705 0.18 9.27 -1.38
C ASN A 705 -0.50 10.16 -2.44
N SER A 706 -1.82 10.08 -2.60
CA SER A 706 -2.59 11.07 -3.34
C SER A 706 -2.59 12.37 -2.55
N LYS A 707 -1.96 13.41 -3.09
CA LYS A 707 -2.21 14.78 -2.60
C LYS A 707 -3.72 15.03 -2.63
N GLN A 708 -4.21 15.84 -1.71
CA GLN A 708 -5.51 16.49 -1.87
C GLN A 708 -5.40 17.35 -3.14
N VAL A 709 -5.87 16.82 -4.27
CA VAL A 709 -5.80 17.52 -5.56
C VAL A 709 -6.77 18.68 -5.46
N ASP A 710 -6.30 19.91 -5.62
CA ASP A 710 -7.23 21.02 -5.79
C ASP A 710 -7.94 20.85 -7.12
N ARG A 711 -9.22 20.44 -7.06
CA ARG A 711 -10.10 20.26 -8.22
C ARG A 711 -10.68 21.61 -8.65
N SER A 712 -9.89 22.69 -8.56
CA SER A 712 -10.19 23.99 -9.11
C SER A 712 -9.68 24.06 -10.55
N LEU A 713 -10.45 24.70 -11.44
CA LEU A 713 -10.06 24.84 -12.84
C LEU A 713 -9.10 26.03 -13.00
N GLU A 714 -7.80 25.78 -12.98
CA GLU A 714 -6.82 26.75 -13.45
C GLU A 714 -6.91 26.89 -14.98
N PHE A 715 -7.71 27.85 -15.45
CA PHE A 715 -7.90 28.11 -16.89
C PHE A 715 -6.60 28.52 -17.61
N ILE A 716 -5.59 28.99 -16.87
CA ILE A 716 -4.29 29.46 -17.37
C ILE A 716 -3.23 29.18 -16.31
N ALA A 717 -2.10 28.58 -16.71
CA ALA A 717 -0.92 28.45 -15.87
C ALA A 717 -0.38 29.82 -15.40
N PRO A 718 0.27 29.90 -14.22
CA PRO A 718 0.94 31.11 -13.77
C PRO A 718 2.01 31.56 -14.78
N ASP A 719 2.16 32.88 -14.96
CA ASP A 719 3.19 33.47 -15.81
C ASP A 719 4.60 32.96 -15.39
N PRO A 720 5.35 32.26 -16.26
CA PRO A 720 6.66 31.71 -15.92
C PRO A 720 7.70 32.77 -15.56
N ASN A 721 7.45 34.05 -15.90
CA ASN A 721 8.33 35.16 -15.57
C ASN A 721 7.88 35.97 -14.34
N GLY A 722 6.69 35.71 -13.79
CA GLY A 722 6.17 36.37 -12.59
C GLY A 722 5.92 37.88 -12.71
N LYS A 723 5.74 38.42 -13.93
CA LYS A 723 5.59 39.87 -14.20
C LYS A 723 4.16 40.31 -14.51
N GLU A 724 3.27 39.37 -14.82
CA GLU A 724 1.86 39.65 -15.14
C GLU A 724 1.13 40.38 -13.99
N THR A 725 0.50 41.52 -14.30
CA THR A 725 -0.33 42.26 -13.33
C THR A 725 -1.68 41.58 -13.08
N PRO A 726 -2.33 41.82 -11.92
CA PRO A 726 -3.65 41.23 -11.61
C PRO A 726 -4.74 41.56 -12.64
N GLU A 727 -4.67 42.72 -13.31
CA GLU A 727 -5.64 43.12 -14.35
C GLU A 727 -5.44 42.39 -15.68
N GLU A 728 -4.18 42.25 -16.12
CA GLU A 728 -3.83 41.48 -17.32
C GLU A 728 -4.28 40.02 -17.17
N ARG A 729 -4.02 39.42 -15.99
CA ARG A 729 -4.50 38.08 -15.66
C ARG A 729 -6.02 37.96 -15.75
N ARG A 730 -6.76 38.93 -15.18
CA ARG A 730 -8.23 38.96 -15.26
C ARG A 730 -8.74 39.07 -16.70
N ARG A 731 -8.14 39.93 -17.54
CA ARG A 731 -8.50 40.07 -18.97
C ARG A 731 -8.23 38.78 -19.74
N ARG A 732 -7.09 38.14 -19.52
CA ARG A 732 -6.69 36.88 -20.18
C ARG A 732 -7.62 35.72 -19.79
N ILE A 733 -7.98 35.61 -18.51
CA ILE A 733 -8.98 34.64 -18.02
C ILE A 733 -10.36 34.93 -18.63
N GLY A 734 -10.78 36.20 -18.68
CA GLY A 734 -12.05 36.63 -19.28
C GLY A 734 -12.18 36.22 -20.75
N SER A 735 -11.16 36.54 -21.56
CA SER A 735 -11.09 36.15 -22.97
C SER A 735 -11.20 34.64 -23.16
N LYS A 736 -10.43 33.85 -22.40
CA LYS A 736 -10.47 32.37 -22.51
C LYS A 736 -11.81 31.78 -22.03
N LYS A 737 -12.45 32.35 -21.01
CA LYS A 737 -13.83 32.00 -20.60
C LYS A 737 -14.84 32.31 -21.71
N GLN A 738 -14.70 33.44 -22.40
CA GLN A 738 -15.59 33.87 -23.47
C GLN A 738 -15.43 32.98 -24.71
N PHE A 739 -14.20 32.61 -25.07
CA PHE A 739 -13.92 31.60 -26.10
C PHE A 739 -14.58 30.25 -25.78
N LEU A 740 -14.39 29.71 -24.56
CA LEU A 740 -14.98 28.42 -24.17
C LEU A 740 -16.53 28.45 -24.17
N ARG A 741 -17.14 29.58 -23.79
CA ARG A 741 -18.60 29.79 -23.93
C ARG A 741 -19.05 29.73 -25.38
N TRP A 742 -18.38 30.46 -26.27
CA TRP A 742 -18.69 30.42 -27.70
C TRP A 742 -18.43 29.05 -28.33
N LEU A 743 -17.39 28.35 -27.92
CA LEU A 743 -17.10 26.98 -28.37
C LEU A 743 -18.24 26.02 -28.00
N ASN A 744 -18.70 26.05 -26.74
CA ASN A 744 -19.81 25.20 -26.29
C ASN A 744 -21.14 25.51 -27.00
N ILE A 745 -21.35 26.75 -27.45
CA ILE A 745 -22.55 27.17 -28.20
C ILE A 745 -22.44 26.81 -29.69
N LEU A 746 -21.30 27.10 -30.32
CA LEU A 746 -21.11 26.98 -31.76
C LEU A 746 -20.70 25.58 -32.22
N ALA A 747 -19.92 24.83 -31.43
CA ALA A 747 -19.45 23.51 -31.85
C ALA A 747 -20.60 22.51 -32.13
N PRO A 748 -21.67 22.42 -31.31
CA PRO A 748 -22.84 21.59 -31.64
C PRO A 748 -23.53 22.03 -32.94
N MET A 749 -23.67 23.34 -33.18
CA MET A 749 -24.27 23.87 -34.41
C MET A 749 -23.41 23.56 -35.65
N VAL A 750 -22.09 23.65 -35.55
CA VAL A 750 -21.15 23.30 -36.64
C VAL A 750 -21.18 21.80 -36.92
N LEU A 751 -21.24 20.95 -35.89
CA LEU A 751 -21.38 19.50 -36.05
C LEU A 751 -22.71 19.12 -36.72
N LEU A 752 -23.82 19.75 -36.32
CA LEU A 752 -25.13 19.58 -36.96
C LEU A 752 -25.12 20.02 -38.44
N MET A 753 -24.53 21.17 -38.77
CA MET A 753 -24.37 21.60 -40.16
C MET A 753 -23.49 20.64 -40.96
N GLY A 754 -22.37 20.18 -40.39
CA GLY A 754 -21.49 19.20 -41.03
C GLY A 754 -22.20 17.88 -41.33
N PHE A 755 -22.95 17.35 -40.36
CA PHE A 755 -23.76 16.14 -40.53
C PHE A 755 -24.86 16.34 -41.58
N GLY A 756 -25.54 17.50 -41.58
CA GLY A 756 -26.51 17.89 -42.61
C GLY A 756 -25.90 17.92 -44.01
N CYS A 757 -24.70 18.50 -44.17
CA CYS A 757 -23.97 18.53 -45.43
C CYS A 757 -23.56 17.12 -45.90
N VAL A 758 -23.15 16.23 -45.00
CA VAL A 758 -22.84 14.82 -45.33
C VAL A 758 -24.09 14.09 -45.82
N LEU A 759 -25.22 14.21 -45.12
CA LEU A 759 -26.50 13.63 -45.53
C LEU A 759 -27.00 14.20 -46.87
N TRP A 760 -26.85 15.51 -47.08
CA TRP A 760 -27.23 16.17 -48.32
C TRP A 760 -26.35 15.72 -49.50
N SER A 761 -25.03 15.59 -49.29
CA SER A 761 -24.09 15.09 -50.30
C SER A 761 -24.43 13.65 -50.71
N LYS A 762 -24.68 12.77 -49.72
CA LYS A 762 -25.07 11.37 -49.95
C LYS A 762 -26.39 11.27 -50.74
N ARG A 763 -27.45 11.96 -50.29
CA ARG A 763 -28.74 12.02 -51.02
C ARG A 763 -28.63 12.64 -52.41
N SER A 764 -27.71 13.58 -52.62
CA SER A 764 -27.46 14.20 -53.93
C SER A 764 -26.62 13.31 -54.85
N ALA A 765 -25.80 12.40 -54.32
CA ALA A 765 -25.16 11.33 -55.09
C ALA A 765 -26.19 10.25 -55.50
N GLU A 766 -27.03 9.81 -54.56
CA GLU A 766 -28.12 8.86 -54.80
C GLU A 766 -29.11 9.39 -55.87
N LYS A 767 -29.54 10.66 -55.77
CA LYS A 767 -30.38 11.30 -56.80
C LYS A 767 -29.70 11.39 -58.17
N ARG A 768 -28.40 11.67 -58.23
CA ARG A 768 -27.65 11.71 -59.51
C ARG A 768 -27.60 10.33 -60.14
N GLY A 769 -27.26 9.29 -59.38
CA GLY A 769 -27.29 7.90 -59.85
C GLY A 769 -28.68 7.47 -60.34
N PHE A 770 -29.74 7.83 -59.61
CA PHE A 770 -31.13 7.58 -60.03
C PHE A 770 -31.46 8.26 -61.37
N LEU A 771 -31.12 9.55 -61.53
CA LEU A 771 -31.36 10.28 -62.78
C LEU A 771 -30.57 9.67 -63.96
N THR A 772 -29.31 9.27 -63.76
CA THR A 772 -28.52 8.57 -64.79
C THR A 772 -29.12 7.21 -65.15
N SER A 773 -29.74 6.50 -64.19
CA SER A 773 -30.46 5.24 -64.47
C SER A 773 -31.84 5.43 -65.12
N ALA A 774 -32.41 6.62 -65.06
CA ALA A 774 -33.77 6.94 -65.52
C ALA A 774 -33.85 7.51 -66.95
N GLY A 775 -32.72 7.61 -67.67
CA GLY A 775 -32.70 7.95 -69.10
C GLY A 775 -33.07 9.41 -69.42
N ARG A 776 -32.44 10.37 -68.73
CA ARG A 776 -32.40 11.79 -69.13
C ARG A 776 -31.00 12.38 -68.97
#